data_AF-A1CCY7-F1
#
_entry.id   AF-A1CCY7-F1
#
_cell.length_a   1.000
_cell.length_b   1.000
_cell.length_c   1.000
_cell.angle_alpha   90.00
_cell.angle_beta   90.00
_cell.angle_gamma   90.00
#
_symmetry.space_group_name_H-M   'P 1'
#
loop_
_entity.id
_entity.type
_entity.pdbx_description
1 polymer ?
#
loop_
_entity_poly.entity_id
_entity_poly.type
_entity_poly.pdbx_seq_one_letter_code
_entity_poly.pdbx_strand_id
1 'polypeptide(L)'
;MEGKNFCLKRRVESLENEIHSIRQHLPTSVTAQVGIRPDSPIGAIQTNHVLVEDQDSEICVRNPSEEAVSASSLEVVTDLVSVPKDGSLDQSKEDWSILLALYQKVRDCAPQDLLRVVNAIRSSTSPRSAAEYLQESALGQLSDAHVGLTKLATEYQLMNSMRLPTLCEEPIFSVPARPWTTITSSDRLVSHLLSLYFTWDYPCYNWFDQRLFLADMIGCHSRFCSQLLVNAVLAHACLYSYSLRRPWDRFKEMDMCIRFLSEAQRLRIADPQPSLTTVQALMVMNLTYNCLGKDKIGWSCLGAAIRMANELKLYDPLSPAAGAGYDRSDPWNRARAATAWGLFEWQAVAAAVVHEAPRVQNAPFYDIPLSDSEVLDQRRYWHPYPFRVPVYPSGVFSTSRARLELSVIINEVTKFILDAPVAAPSTDVFMSLHARLTEWLTDLRSGLQPSKDAPPRVFMMHLHYHLSVAGLCKPLLTPEIEPEPHPSVISISDSAKLATREIIFLFKQTFGWKSASSFLNHALCYGAFNAIPFAKTDDRWRRSLETCINGLWYISFSFPVCRYLLRAIQHALCAAGFVDTELSPEINRILRYFTRKVWKKSLLGSLQSQYCIIYDTQSSARTVEDLLLSVENLSLDDMQ
;
A
#
# COMPACT_ATOMS: atom_id res chain seq x y z
N MET A 1 5.42 -39.52 20.62
CA MET A 1 5.79 -38.67 19.46
C MET A 1 5.90 -39.49 18.16
N GLU A 2 5.26 -40.67 18.05
CA GLU A 2 5.40 -41.57 16.88
C GLU A 2 4.16 -41.61 15.97
N GLY A 3 2.98 -41.20 16.45
CA GLY A 3 1.75 -41.20 15.64
C GLY A 3 1.65 -40.09 14.57
N LYS A 4 2.36 -38.97 14.73
CA LYS A 4 2.33 -37.84 13.78
C LYS A 4 3.21 -38.08 12.55
N ASN A 5 4.30 -38.83 12.67
CA ASN A 5 5.19 -39.16 11.54
C ASN A 5 4.58 -40.22 10.59
N PHE A 6 3.71 -41.09 11.11
CA PHE A 6 3.03 -42.11 10.28
C PHE A 6 1.96 -41.49 9.36
N CYS A 7 1.28 -40.43 9.82
CA CYS A 7 0.26 -39.72 9.04
C CYS A 7 0.87 -38.86 7.90
N LEU A 8 2.07 -38.32 8.11
CA LEU A 8 2.81 -37.57 7.09
C LEU A 8 3.37 -38.49 5.99
N LYS A 9 3.94 -39.65 6.34
CA LYS A 9 4.41 -40.63 5.35
C LYS A 9 3.30 -41.14 4.43
N ARG A 10 2.13 -41.45 4.99
CA ARG A 10 0.96 -41.93 4.21
C ARG A 10 0.40 -40.87 3.25
N ARG A 11 0.52 -39.58 3.59
CA ARG A 11 0.11 -38.46 2.73
C ARG A 11 1.10 -38.18 1.60
N VAL A 12 2.39 -38.42 1.82
CA VAL A 12 3.43 -38.29 0.79
C VAL A 12 3.30 -39.44 -0.23
N GLU A 13 3.12 -40.68 0.22
CA GLU A 13 2.89 -41.84 -0.66
C GLU A 13 1.60 -41.71 -1.50
N SER A 14 0.56 -41.08 -0.95
CA SER A 14 -0.67 -40.78 -1.69
C SER A 14 -0.45 -39.76 -2.81
N LEU A 15 0.40 -38.75 -2.58
CA LEU A 15 0.72 -37.72 -3.58
C LEU A 15 1.61 -38.27 -4.72
N GLU A 16 2.56 -39.15 -4.39
CA GLU A 16 3.45 -39.78 -5.37
C GLU A 16 2.68 -40.71 -6.32
N ASN A 17 1.69 -41.45 -5.82
CA ASN A 17 0.81 -42.29 -6.64
C ASN A 17 -0.11 -41.46 -7.55
N GLU A 18 -0.57 -40.29 -7.10
CA GLU A 18 -1.38 -39.37 -7.88
C GLU A 18 -0.56 -38.73 -9.02
N ILE A 19 0.72 -38.39 -8.75
CA ILE A 19 1.67 -37.90 -9.76
C ILE A 19 2.02 -38.99 -10.79
N HIS A 20 2.11 -40.26 -10.37
CA HIS A 20 2.39 -41.37 -11.29
C HIS A 20 1.21 -41.66 -12.23
N SER A 21 -0.02 -41.56 -11.73
CA SER A 21 -1.26 -41.68 -12.53
C SER A 21 -1.38 -40.57 -13.59
N ILE A 22 -1.03 -39.34 -13.23
CA ILE A 22 -1.06 -38.19 -14.16
C ILE A 22 -0.04 -38.36 -15.31
N ARG A 23 1.12 -39.00 -15.06
CA ARG A 23 2.15 -39.25 -16.08
C ARG A 23 1.75 -40.34 -17.08
N GLN A 24 0.84 -41.24 -16.73
CA GLN A 24 0.41 -42.34 -17.60
C GLN A 24 -0.70 -41.93 -18.60
N HIS A 25 -1.22 -40.70 -18.53
CA HIS A 25 -2.36 -40.24 -19.33
C HIS A 25 -2.08 -39.02 -20.23
N LEU A 26 -0.82 -38.70 -20.52
CA LEU A 26 -0.51 -37.74 -21.60
C LEU A 26 -0.49 -38.44 -22.98
N PRO A 27 -1.21 -37.93 -23.99
CA PRO A 27 -1.12 -38.44 -25.35
C PRO A 27 0.24 -38.12 -25.98
N THR A 28 0.93 -39.14 -26.48
CA THR A 28 2.12 -39.02 -27.32
C THR A 28 1.71 -38.53 -28.71
N SER A 29 2.15 -37.34 -29.11
CA SER A 29 2.03 -36.87 -30.50
C SER A 29 3.42 -36.82 -31.16
N VAL A 30 3.61 -37.81 -32.03
CA VAL A 30 4.29 -37.80 -33.33
C VAL A 30 5.14 -36.57 -33.64
N THR A 31 6.46 -36.76 -33.69
CA THR A 31 7.38 -35.88 -34.42
C THR A 31 7.95 -36.64 -35.61
N ALA A 32 7.67 -36.11 -36.80
CA ALA A 32 8.19 -36.57 -38.06
C ALA A 32 9.71 -36.39 -38.12
N GLN A 33 10.38 -37.38 -38.69
CA GLN A 33 11.80 -37.43 -38.97
C GLN A 33 12.19 -36.38 -40.01
N VAL A 34 13.20 -35.57 -39.70
CA VAL A 34 14.20 -35.13 -40.68
C VAL A 34 15.56 -35.33 -40.03
N GLY A 35 16.29 -36.33 -40.52
CA GLY A 35 17.61 -36.69 -40.03
C GLY A 35 18.69 -35.87 -40.72
N ILE A 36 19.66 -35.39 -39.94
CA ILE A 36 21.06 -35.27 -40.37
C ILE A 36 21.94 -35.64 -39.16
N ARG A 37 22.76 -36.67 -39.34
CA ARG A 37 23.94 -37.08 -38.55
C ARG A 37 25.12 -37.08 -39.55
N PRO A 38 26.37 -37.25 -39.12
CA PRO A 38 27.01 -36.87 -37.86
C PRO A 38 28.35 -36.13 -38.14
N ASP A 39 29.06 -35.68 -37.10
CA ASP A 39 30.48 -36.03 -36.93
C ASP A 39 30.97 -35.66 -35.52
N SER A 40 31.64 -36.61 -34.91
CA SER A 40 32.36 -36.54 -33.62
C SER A 40 33.86 -36.21 -33.93
N PRO A 41 34.88 -36.34 -33.04
CA PRO A 41 34.89 -36.78 -31.63
C PRO A 41 35.95 -36.14 -30.67
N ILE A 42 35.90 -36.54 -29.39
CA ILE A 42 37.01 -36.81 -28.43
C ILE A 42 37.67 -35.68 -27.59
N GLY A 43 37.77 -35.98 -26.28
CA GLY A 43 38.79 -35.50 -25.31
C GLY A 43 38.16 -35.09 -23.95
N ALA A 44 37.87 -35.93 -22.96
CA ALA A 44 38.69 -36.83 -22.14
C ALA A 44 39.68 -36.13 -21.17
N ILE A 45 39.34 -36.18 -19.86
CA ILE A 45 40.20 -36.56 -18.70
C ILE A 45 40.73 -35.47 -17.72
N GLN A 46 40.65 -35.86 -16.43
CA GLN A 46 41.34 -35.46 -15.17
C GLN A 46 40.80 -34.25 -14.38
N THR A 47 40.13 -34.41 -13.23
CA THR A 47 40.55 -34.86 -11.87
C THR A 47 41.79 -34.18 -11.31
N ASN A 48 41.60 -33.39 -10.25
CA ASN A 48 42.56 -33.28 -9.14
C ASN A 48 41.82 -33.05 -7.80
N HIS A 49 42.07 -33.96 -6.87
CA HIS A 49 41.78 -33.92 -5.44
C HIS A 49 43.05 -33.46 -4.70
N VAL A 50 42.94 -32.56 -3.71
CA VAL A 50 43.80 -32.41 -2.50
C VAL A 50 42.93 -31.56 -1.51
N LEU A 51 42.32 -32.07 -0.42
CA LEU A 51 42.82 -32.33 0.97
C LEU A 51 43.60 -31.12 1.54
N VAL A 52 43.55 -30.62 2.78
CA VAL A 52 43.06 -30.97 4.13
C VAL A 52 43.38 -29.70 4.96
N GLU A 53 42.57 -29.34 5.97
CA GLU A 53 43.00 -29.16 7.38
C GLU A 53 41.91 -28.50 8.26
N ASP A 54 41.71 -29.15 9.40
CA ASP A 54 40.83 -28.86 10.53
C ASP A 54 41.67 -28.25 11.67
N GLN A 55 41.00 -27.89 12.79
CA GLN A 55 41.52 -27.49 14.13
C GLN A 55 41.67 -25.98 14.39
N ASP A 56 41.36 -25.40 15.56
CA ASP A 56 40.80 -25.91 16.81
C ASP A 56 40.26 -24.73 17.65
N SER A 57 39.42 -25.07 18.62
CA SER A 57 38.82 -24.28 19.69
C SER A 57 39.78 -23.76 20.77
N GLU A 58 39.45 -22.67 21.46
CA GLU A 58 39.69 -22.55 22.91
C GLU A 58 38.81 -21.51 23.63
N ILE A 59 38.48 -21.86 24.89
CA ILE A 59 37.59 -21.21 25.86
C ILE A 59 38.46 -20.60 26.96
N CYS A 60 38.17 -19.40 27.50
CA CYS A 60 38.27 -19.17 28.95
C CYS A 60 37.51 -17.93 29.46
N VAL A 61 37.03 -18.08 30.69
CA VAL A 61 36.12 -17.25 31.50
C VAL A 61 36.90 -16.29 32.43
N ARG A 62 36.37 -15.08 32.71
CA ARG A 62 36.17 -14.48 34.08
C ARG A 62 35.72 -13.00 34.05
N ASN A 63 34.76 -12.70 34.93
CA ASN A 63 34.21 -11.40 35.39
C ASN A 63 34.81 -11.07 36.80
N PRO A 64 34.38 -10.03 37.56
CA PRO A 64 34.04 -8.61 37.27
C PRO A 64 34.53 -7.62 38.39
N SER A 65 34.39 -6.28 38.18
CA SER A 65 34.18 -5.20 39.19
C SER A 65 34.48 -3.82 38.55
N GLU A 66 34.16 -2.64 39.08
CA GLU A 66 33.01 -1.97 39.75
C GLU A 66 33.41 -0.45 39.81
N GLU A 67 32.48 0.45 40.18
CA GLU A 67 32.69 1.88 40.58
C GLU A 67 32.97 2.95 39.48
N ALA A 68 32.52 4.22 39.51
CA ALA A 68 31.76 5.04 40.46
C ALA A 68 31.49 6.49 39.91
N VAL A 69 30.27 7.01 40.17
CA VAL A 69 29.97 8.33 40.81
C VAL A 69 29.99 9.67 40.03
N SER A 70 28.83 10.38 40.00
CA SER A 70 28.53 11.58 40.82
C SER A 70 27.26 12.32 40.37
N ALA A 71 26.62 13.00 41.33
CA ALA A 71 25.30 13.64 41.29
C ALA A 71 25.37 15.12 41.69
N SER A 72 24.32 15.90 41.41
CA SER A 72 23.73 17.04 42.17
C SER A 72 22.99 17.98 41.19
N SER A 73 21.86 18.66 41.49
CA SER A 73 21.44 19.36 42.71
C SER A 73 19.91 19.61 42.76
N LEU A 74 19.44 19.92 43.98
CA LEU A 74 18.10 20.22 44.54
C LEU A 74 17.38 21.48 43.94
N GLU A 75 16.15 21.94 44.24
CA GLU A 75 15.31 22.03 45.48
C GLU A 75 13.91 22.60 45.09
N VAL A 76 12.75 21.97 45.38
CA VAL A 76 11.73 22.24 46.44
C VAL A 76 11.22 23.69 46.60
N VAL A 77 9.89 23.92 46.46
CA VAL A 77 9.00 24.64 47.44
C VAL A 77 7.53 24.24 47.20
N THR A 78 6.89 23.75 48.27
CA THR A 78 5.45 23.51 48.49
C THR A 78 4.74 24.76 48.99
N ASP A 79 3.45 24.99 48.63
CA ASP A 79 2.42 25.33 49.65
C ASP A 79 0.96 25.44 49.16
N LEU A 80 0.08 24.93 50.05
CA LEU A 80 -1.33 25.27 50.36
C LEU A 80 -2.49 24.78 49.46
N VAL A 81 -3.10 23.69 49.92
CA VAL A 81 -4.48 23.25 49.64
C VAL A 81 -5.37 23.59 50.84
N SER A 82 -6.50 24.26 50.60
CA SER A 82 -7.64 24.33 51.53
C SER A 82 -8.61 23.18 51.23
N VAL A 83 -8.99 22.42 52.26
CA VAL A 83 -9.83 21.22 52.18
C VAL A 83 -11.31 21.56 52.40
N PRO A 84 -12.24 21.02 51.59
CA PRO A 84 -13.60 20.73 52.02
C PRO A 84 -13.85 19.22 52.15
N LYS A 85 -14.20 18.85 53.38
CA LYS A 85 -15.01 17.74 53.93
C LYS A 85 -15.40 16.55 53.02
N ASP A 86 -14.86 15.40 53.43
CA ASP A 86 -15.52 14.11 53.70
C ASP A 86 -16.63 13.65 52.75
N GLY A 87 -16.17 12.93 51.74
CA GLY A 87 -16.90 12.21 50.71
C GLY A 87 -15.97 11.83 49.54
N SER A 88 -14.84 12.53 49.39
CA SER A 88 -13.89 12.40 48.27
C SER A 88 -12.53 11.76 48.60
N LEU A 89 -12.28 11.38 49.85
CA LEU A 89 -10.93 10.93 50.29
C LEU A 89 -10.48 9.59 49.69
N ASP A 90 -11.41 8.71 49.30
CA ASP A 90 -11.07 7.44 48.64
C ASP A 90 -10.83 7.62 47.14
N GLN A 91 -11.62 8.46 46.47
CA GLN A 91 -11.41 8.83 45.06
C GLN A 91 -10.13 9.66 44.88
N SER A 92 -9.81 10.58 45.79
CA SER A 92 -8.62 11.42 45.64
C SER A 92 -7.31 10.64 45.81
N LYS A 93 -7.26 9.65 46.71
CA LYS A 93 -6.10 8.76 46.85
C LYS A 93 -5.90 7.88 45.61
N GLU A 94 -7.00 7.37 45.06
CA GLU A 94 -6.97 6.58 43.82
C GLU A 94 -6.49 7.44 42.63
N ASP A 95 -6.98 8.67 42.51
CA ASP A 95 -6.58 9.62 41.47
C ASP A 95 -5.10 10.03 41.57
N TRP A 96 -4.58 10.27 42.78
CA TRP A 96 -3.16 10.55 43.00
C TRP A 96 -2.26 9.37 42.66
N SER A 97 -2.70 8.15 42.95
CA SER A 97 -1.94 6.93 42.61
C SER A 97 -1.84 6.73 41.09
N ILE A 98 -2.90 7.04 40.35
CA ILE A 98 -2.95 6.98 38.88
C ILE A 98 -2.02 8.03 38.27
N LEU A 99 -2.07 9.27 38.76
CA LEU A 99 -1.20 10.35 38.27
C LEU A 99 0.28 10.05 38.56
N LEU A 100 0.59 9.49 39.74
CA LEU A 100 1.94 9.08 40.08
C LEU A 100 2.44 7.94 39.18
N ALA A 101 1.58 6.97 38.87
CA ALA A 101 1.90 5.88 37.94
C ALA A 101 2.18 6.38 36.51
N LEU A 102 1.39 7.35 36.02
CA LEU A 102 1.63 8.01 34.74
C LEU A 102 2.94 8.79 34.73
N TYR A 103 3.21 9.56 35.78
CA TYR A 103 4.44 10.31 35.93
C TYR A 103 5.67 9.40 35.94
N GLN A 104 5.63 8.31 36.71
CA GLN A 104 6.67 7.28 36.70
C GLN A 104 6.85 6.68 35.30
N LYS A 105 5.76 6.47 34.55
CA LYS A 105 5.85 5.95 33.18
C LYS A 105 6.45 6.91 32.16
N VAL A 106 6.23 8.21 32.32
CA VAL A 106 6.92 9.24 31.51
C VAL A 106 8.40 9.33 31.91
N ARG A 107 8.71 9.20 33.21
CA ARG A 107 10.08 9.26 33.74
C ARG A 107 10.93 8.06 33.33
N ASP A 108 10.34 6.87 33.34
CA ASP A 108 11.07 5.60 33.22
C ASP A 108 11.01 4.99 31.80
N CYS A 109 10.29 5.61 30.85
CA CYS A 109 10.21 5.11 29.48
C CYS A 109 11.51 5.37 28.69
N ALA A 110 11.83 4.44 27.78
CA ALA A 110 12.95 4.62 26.86
C ALA A 110 12.74 5.87 25.96
N PRO A 111 13.81 6.58 25.56
CA PRO A 111 13.69 7.81 24.77
C PRO A 111 12.86 7.65 23.48
N GLN A 112 12.91 6.48 22.83
CA GLN A 112 12.12 6.17 21.64
C GLN A 112 10.60 6.05 21.88
N ASP A 113 10.18 5.76 23.12
CA ASP A 113 8.78 5.54 23.48
C ASP A 113 8.15 6.74 24.18
N LEU A 114 8.95 7.73 24.60
CA LEU A 114 8.48 8.95 25.28
C LEU A 114 7.40 9.67 24.48
N LEU A 115 7.57 9.78 23.16
CA LEU A 115 6.57 10.42 22.30
C LEU A 115 5.24 9.64 22.28
N ARG A 116 5.28 8.30 22.36
CA ARG A 116 4.10 7.45 22.43
C ARG A 116 3.41 7.56 23.78
N VAL A 117 4.16 7.55 24.88
CA VAL A 117 3.63 7.70 26.23
C VAL A 117 2.96 9.06 26.40
N VAL A 118 3.60 10.13 25.94
CA VAL A 118 3.03 11.48 25.97
C VAL A 118 1.80 11.59 25.06
N ASN A 119 1.83 11.04 23.85
CA ASN A 119 0.67 11.08 22.95
C ASN A 119 -0.51 10.26 23.49
N ALA A 120 -0.25 9.11 24.11
CA ALA A 120 -1.26 8.32 24.79
C ALA A 120 -1.96 9.12 25.88
N ILE A 121 -1.18 9.76 26.77
CA ILE A 121 -1.71 10.63 27.83
C ILE A 121 -2.53 11.79 27.25
N ARG A 122 -2.03 12.45 26.19
CA ARG A 122 -2.72 13.57 25.51
C ARG A 122 -3.98 13.15 24.76
N SER A 123 -4.05 11.89 24.33
CA SER A 123 -5.18 11.35 23.56
C SER A 123 -6.29 10.77 24.45
N SER A 124 -5.97 10.48 25.71
CA SER A 124 -6.89 9.89 26.67
C SER A 124 -7.82 10.92 27.30
N THR A 125 -9.06 10.50 27.53
CA THR A 125 -10.12 11.34 28.13
C THR A 125 -10.00 11.50 29.65
N SER A 126 -9.20 10.65 30.31
CA SER A 126 -8.90 10.75 31.74
C SER A 126 -7.53 10.15 32.09
N PRO A 127 -6.91 10.53 33.22
CA PRO A 127 -5.68 9.91 33.72
C PRO A 127 -5.83 8.41 33.91
N ARG A 128 -7.00 7.94 34.37
CA ARG A 128 -7.30 6.51 34.53
C ARG A 128 -7.26 5.78 33.19
N SER A 129 -7.88 6.36 32.15
CA SER A 129 -7.85 5.81 30.79
C SER A 129 -6.44 5.82 30.20
N ALA A 130 -5.64 6.85 30.51
CA ALA A 130 -4.24 6.91 30.10
C ALA A 130 -3.40 5.84 30.80
N ALA A 131 -3.62 5.63 32.11
CA ALA A 131 -2.91 4.63 32.89
C ALA A 131 -3.28 3.23 32.43
N GLU A 132 -4.56 2.93 32.24
CA GLU A 132 -5.05 1.66 31.68
C GLU A 132 -4.46 1.41 30.29
N TYR A 133 -4.53 2.41 29.40
CA TYR A 133 -3.97 2.31 28.05
C TYR A 133 -2.45 2.07 28.07
N LEU A 134 -1.71 2.74 28.97
CA LEU A 134 -0.27 2.57 29.11
C LEU A 134 0.12 1.28 29.83
N GLN A 135 -0.73 0.78 30.71
CA GLN A 135 -0.59 -0.50 31.39
C GLN A 135 -0.88 -1.66 30.44
N GLU A 136 -1.84 -1.50 29.51
CA GLU A 136 -2.06 -2.39 28.36
C GLU A 136 -0.91 -2.31 27.34
N SER A 137 -0.28 -1.13 27.19
CA SER A 137 0.88 -0.93 26.31
C SER A 137 2.21 -1.36 26.94
N ALA A 138 2.28 -1.49 28.26
CA ALA A 138 3.46 -1.91 29.03
C ALA A 138 3.62 -3.44 29.00
N LEU A 139 3.60 -4.01 27.82
CA LEU A 139 4.00 -5.36 27.52
C LEU A 139 4.64 -5.33 26.14
N GLY A 140 5.82 -5.94 25.98
CA GLY A 140 6.26 -6.51 24.70
C GLY A 140 5.34 -7.63 24.19
N GLN A 141 4.05 -7.55 24.51
CA GLN A 141 2.92 -8.39 24.21
C GLN A 141 1.69 -7.47 24.18
N LEU A 142 1.62 -6.53 23.24
CA LEU A 142 0.30 -6.19 22.72
C LEU A 142 -0.24 -7.52 22.19
N SER A 143 -1.11 -8.18 22.95
CA SER A 143 -1.73 -9.44 22.54
C SER A 143 -2.13 -9.29 21.08
N ASP A 144 -1.60 -10.16 20.20
CA ASP A 144 -1.80 -10.17 18.75
C ASP A 144 -3.07 -9.41 18.41
N ALA A 145 -2.97 -8.23 17.78
CA ALA A 145 -4.07 -7.28 17.69
C ALA A 145 -5.36 -7.90 17.08
N HIS A 146 -6.41 -7.11 16.86
CA HIS A 146 -7.70 -7.52 16.26
C HIS A 146 -7.61 -8.11 14.82
N VAL A 147 -6.42 -8.51 14.41
CA VAL A 147 -5.93 -8.84 13.08
C VAL A 147 -5.78 -10.35 12.89
N GLY A 148 -6.13 -11.17 13.89
CA GLY A 148 -6.18 -12.61 13.72
C GLY A 148 -7.54 -13.06 13.16
N LEU A 149 -7.54 -13.94 12.15
CA LEU A 149 -8.76 -14.62 11.68
C LEU A 149 -9.58 -15.26 12.82
N THR A 150 -8.94 -15.80 13.86
CA THR A 150 -9.62 -16.37 15.02
C THR A 150 -10.49 -15.33 15.71
N LYS A 151 -9.93 -14.15 15.98
CA LYS A 151 -10.64 -13.06 16.67
C LYS A 151 -11.75 -12.52 15.79
N LEU A 152 -11.48 -12.35 14.48
CA LEU A 152 -12.47 -11.94 13.50
C LEU A 152 -13.64 -12.93 13.43
N ALA A 153 -13.37 -14.24 13.46
CA ALA A 153 -14.38 -15.28 13.49
C ALA A 153 -15.21 -15.27 14.78
N THR A 154 -14.56 -15.10 15.93
CA THR A 154 -15.25 -14.95 17.23
C THR A 154 -16.14 -13.71 17.22
N GLU A 155 -15.66 -12.57 16.74
CA GLU A 155 -16.46 -11.35 16.60
C GLU A 155 -17.65 -11.55 15.67
N TYR A 156 -17.42 -12.19 14.51
CA TYR A 156 -18.45 -12.52 13.54
C TYR A 156 -19.54 -13.40 14.13
N GLN A 157 -19.16 -14.47 14.84
CA GLN A 157 -20.10 -15.34 15.55
C GLN A 157 -20.92 -14.56 16.57
N LEU A 158 -20.28 -13.65 17.32
CA LEU A 158 -20.96 -12.85 18.33
C LEU A 158 -21.90 -11.79 17.76
N MET A 159 -21.66 -11.29 16.55
CA MET A 159 -22.56 -10.31 15.92
C MET A 159 -23.71 -10.95 15.17
N ASN A 160 -23.67 -12.25 14.84
CA ASN A 160 -24.57 -12.80 13.83
C ASN A 160 -25.49 -13.94 14.29
N SER A 161 -26.80 -13.68 14.15
CA SER A 161 -27.90 -14.66 14.12
C SER A 161 -28.55 -14.81 12.73
N MET A 162 -28.11 -14.12 11.65
CA MET A 162 -28.36 -14.54 10.24
C MET A 162 -27.62 -13.72 9.15
N ARG A 163 -27.24 -14.42 8.06
CA ARG A 163 -26.86 -13.97 6.68
C ARG A 163 -25.83 -12.83 6.53
N LEU A 164 -24.63 -12.98 7.10
CA LEU A 164 -23.44 -12.26 6.60
C LEU A 164 -22.59 -13.22 5.73
N PRO A 165 -21.67 -12.71 4.90
CA PRO A 165 -20.72 -13.53 4.13
C PRO A 165 -19.87 -14.41 5.05
N THR A 166 -19.70 -15.68 4.67
CA THR A 166 -18.87 -16.64 5.41
C THR A 166 -17.41 -16.20 5.44
N LEU A 167 -16.81 -16.17 6.64
CA LEU A 167 -15.39 -15.89 6.81
C LEU A 167 -14.51 -17.07 6.38
N CYS A 168 -13.27 -16.77 6.00
CA CYS A 168 -12.24 -17.79 5.88
C CYS A 168 -11.96 -18.41 7.28
N GLU A 169 -11.66 -19.70 7.34
CA GLU A 169 -11.26 -20.34 8.61
C GLU A 169 -9.77 -20.14 8.86
N GLU A 170 -8.99 -20.26 7.79
CA GLU A 170 -7.55 -20.08 7.75
C GLU A 170 -7.13 -19.00 6.74
N PRO A 171 -5.95 -18.38 6.93
CA PRO A 171 -5.40 -17.46 5.95
C PRO A 171 -5.23 -18.12 4.58
N ILE A 172 -5.28 -17.33 3.50
CA ILE A 172 -5.06 -17.83 2.13
C ILE A 172 -3.64 -18.40 2.01
N PHE A 173 -2.67 -17.74 2.62
CA PHE A 173 -1.27 -18.15 2.62
C PHE A 173 -0.83 -18.47 4.04
N SER A 174 -0.15 -19.59 4.25
CA SER A 174 0.43 -19.99 5.53
C SER A 174 1.95 -19.84 5.47
N VAL A 175 2.49 -18.99 6.34
CA VAL A 175 3.93 -18.68 6.42
C VAL A 175 4.35 -18.45 7.88
N PRO A 176 5.64 -18.64 8.20
CA PRO A 176 6.13 -18.43 9.56
C PRO A 176 6.41 -16.95 9.85
N ALA A 177 6.28 -16.53 11.11
CA ALA A 177 6.65 -15.21 11.59
C ALA A 177 8.17 -15.08 11.81
N ARG A 178 8.77 -16.08 12.44
CA ARG A 178 10.23 -16.18 12.58
C ARG A 178 10.83 -16.96 11.40
N PRO A 179 12.01 -16.61 10.89
CA PRO A 179 12.93 -15.56 11.38
C PRO A 179 12.66 -14.16 10.79
N TRP A 180 11.52 -13.94 10.14
CA TRP A 180 11.28 -12.79 9.29
C TRP A 180 10.98 -11.47 10.01
N THR A 181 10.36 -11.55 11.18
CA THR A 181 10.06 -10.38 12.00
C THR A 181 10.26 -10.66 13.48
N THR A 182 10.66 -9.61 14.21
CA THR A 182 10.80 -9.59 15.67
C THR A 182 9.58 -8.96 16.35
N ILE A 183 8.68 -8.34 15.57
CA ILE A 183 7.51 -7.59 16.07
C ILE A 183 6.42 -8.51 16.62
N THR A 184 6.29 -9.71 16.06
CA THR A 184 5.36 -10.75 16.54
C THR A 184 5.97 -12.14 16.35
N SER A 185 5.61 -13.08 17.21
CA SER A 185 5.91 -14.51 17.05
C SER A 185 4.73 -15.31 16.48
N SER A 186 3.64 -14.65 16.07
CA SER A 186 2.40 -15.28 15.65
C SER A 186 2.37 -15.54 14.14
N ASP A 187 2.66 -16.78 13.75
CA ASP A 187 2.58 -17.23 12.33
C ASP A 187 1.21 -16.96 11.72
N ARG A 188 0.14 -17.11 12.52
CA ARG A 188 -1.24 -16.86 12.07
C ARG A 188 -1.48 -15.38 11.76
N LEU A 189 -0.93 -14.47 12.56
CA LEU A 189 -1.03 -13.03 12.32
C LEU A 189 -0.29 -12.63 11.04
N VAL A 190 0.95 -13.09 10.88
CA VAL A 190 1.77 -12.83 9.67
C VAL A 190 1.09 -13.40 8.42
N SER A 191 0.58 -14.62 8.50
CA SER A 191 -0.20 -15.28 7.44
C SER A 191 -1.48 -14.50 7.07
N HIS A 192 -2.21 -13.99 8.07
CA HIS A 192 -3.40 -13.17 7.84
C HIS A 192 -3.06 -11.85 7.13
N LEU A 193 -2.05 -11.13 7.60
CA LEU A 193 -1.61 -9.87 7.03
C LEU A 193 -1.13 -10.05 5.58
N LEU A 194 -0.32 -11.07 5.30
CA LEU A 194 0.09 -11.36 3.93
C LEU A 194 -1.08 -11.71 3.02
N SER A 195 -2.07 -12.45 3.54
CA SER A 195 -3.30 -12.73 2.79
C SER A 195 -4.08 -11.45 2.46
N LEU A 196 -4.14 -10.47 3.37
CA LEU A 196 -4.73 -9.15 3.07
C LEU A 196 -3.94 -8.40 1.98
N TYR A 197 -2.61 -8.31 2.10
CA TYR A 197 -1.76 -7.62 1.13
C TYR A 197 -1.93 -8.19 -0.28
N PHE A 198 -1.87 -9.51 -0.39
CA PHE A 198 -2.01 -10.23 -1.66
C PHE A 198 -3.43 -10.21 -2.23
N THR A 199 -4.43 -9.90 -1.41
CA THR A 199 -5.83 -9.78 -1.85
C THR A 199 -6.11 -8.42 -2.45
N TRP A 200 -5.61 -7.34 -1.84
CA TRP A 200 -6.07 -5.98 -2.11
C TRP A 200 -5.11 -5.16 -3.00
N ASP A 201 -3.92 -4.83 -2.51
CA ASP A 201 -3.01 -3.92 -3.24
C ASP A 201 -2.02 -4.65 -4.15
N TYR A 202 -1.52 -5.84 -3.81
CA TYR A 202 -0.57 -6.55 -4.67
C TYR A 202 -1.12 -6.81 -6.09
N PRO A 203 -2.37 -7.27 -6.29
CA PRO A 203 -2.91 -7.44 -7.65
C PRO A 203 -3.04 -6.11 -8.42
N CYS A 204 -2.96 -4.99 -7.69
CA CYS A 204 -2.92 -3.66 -8.25
C CYS A 204 -1.50 -3.10 -8.35
N TYR A 205 -0.43 -3.73 -7.87
CA TYR A 205 0.97 -3.29 -8.01
C TYR A 205 1.93 -4.45 -7.72
N ASN A 206 2.43 -5.13 -8.76
CA ASN A 206 3.29 -6.30 -8.59
C ASN A 206 4.77 -5.91 -8.71
N TRP A 207 5.43 -5.56 -7.59
CA TRP A 207 6.86 -5.23 -7.59
C TRP A 207 7.79 -6.44 -7.45
N PHE A 208 7.25 -7.59 -7.09
CA PHE A 208 7.98 -8.82 -6.88
C PHE A 208 7.12 -10.01 -7.23
N ASP A 209 7.74 -11.15 -7.49
CA ASP A 209 7.02 -12.38 -7.79
C ASP A 209 6.49 -13.04 -6.50
N GLN A 210 5.17 -13.11 -6.35
CA GLN A 210 4.52 -13.67 -5.16
C GLN A 210 4.96 -15.09 -4.88
N ARG A 211 5.14 -15.94 -5.91
CA ARG A 211 5.48 -17.35 -5.70
C ARG A 211 6.91 -17.49 -5.22
N LEU A 212 7.84 -16.75 -5.82
CA LEU A 212 9.25 -16.76 -5.39
C LEU A 212 9.39 -16.21 -3.97
N PHE A 213 8.71 -15.10 -3.66
CA PHE A 213 8.69 -14.52 -2.32
C PHE A 213 8.16 -15.51 -1.28
N LEU A 214 6.99 -16.12 -1.52
CA LEU A 214 6.39 -17.07 -0.57
C LEU A 214 7.22 -18.35 -0.42
N ALA A 215 7.78 -18.87 -1.51
CA ALA A 215 8.61 -20.07 -1.47
C ALA A 215 9.88 -19.85 -0.63
N ASP A 216 10.55 -18.71 -0.80
CA ASP A 216 11.72 -18.35 -0.01
C ASP A 216 11.35 -18.03 1.44
N MET A 217 10.19 -17.41 1.69
CA MET A 217 9.69 -17.17 3.05
C MET A 217 9.43 -18.47 3.82
N ILE A 218 8.78 -19.46 3.19
CA ILE A 218 8.49 -20.77 3.79
C ILE A 218 9.78 -21.59 3.95
N GLY A 219 10.67 -21.54 2.95
CA GLY A 219 11.94 -22.26 2.95
C GLY A 219 13.03 -21.62 3.80
N CYS A 220 12.79 -20.49 4.46
CA CYS A 220 13.80 -19.72 5.19
C CYS A 220 15.02 -19.33 4.32
N HIS A 221 14.79 -19.06 3.04
CA HIS A 221 15.81 -18.62 2.08
C HIS A 221 15.72 -17.12 1.82
N SER A 222 16.85 -16.45 1.61
CA SER A 222 16.90 -14.99 1.50
C SER A 222 17.11 -14.43 0.08
N ARG A 223 16.85 -15.22 -0.98
CA ARG A 223 17.15 -14.79 -2.37
C ARG A 223 16.10 -13.83 -2.90
N PHE A 224 14.82 -14.13 -2.67
CA PHE A 224 13.65 -13.37 -3.11
C PHE A 224 12.76 -12.92 -1.93
N CYS A 225 13.19 -13.20 -0.70
CA CYS A 225 12.56 -12.77 0.54
C CYS A 225 13.62 -12.20 1.48
N SER A 226 13.30 -11.16 2.23
CA SER A 226 14.19 -10.61 3.27
C SER A 226 13.36 -10.10 4.44
N GLN A 227 13.98 -10.00 5.62
CA GLN A 227 13.31 -9.41 6.79
C GLN A 227 12.80 -8.00 6.48
N LEU A 228 13.60 -7.20 5.75
CA LEU A 228 13.22 -5.86 5.32
C LEU A 228 11.94 -5.88 4.48
N LEU A 229 11.90 -6.72 3.44
CA LEU A 229 10.72 -6.84 2.58
C LEU A 229 9.49 -7.36 3.32
N VAL A 230 9.65 -8.37 4.19
CA VAL A 230 8.55 -8.91 4.99
C VAL A 230 7.97 -7.84 5.91
N ASN A 231 8.80 -7.10 6.67
CA ASN A 231 8.31 -6.04 7.56
C ASN A 231 7.66 -4.89 6.77
N ALA A 232 8.17 -4.53 5.58
CA ALA A 232 7.53 -3.53 4.71
C ALA A 232 6.12 -3.99 4.24
N VAL A 233 5.99 -5.25 3.80
CA VAL A 233 4.71 -5.84 3.39
C VAL A 233 3.73 -5.93 4.55
N LEU A 234 4.18 -6.37 5.73
CA LEU A 234 3.34 -6.45 6.93
C LEU A 234 2.86 -5.07 7.41
N ALA A 235 3.72 -4.04 7.32
CA ALA A 235 3.33 -2.67 7.64
C ALA A 235 2.16 -2.20 6.76
N HIS A 236 2.27 -2.40 5.44
CA HIS A 236 1.21 -2.03 4.50
C HIS A 236 -0.07 -2.84 4.72
N ALA A 237 0.07 -4.15 4.96
CA ALA A 237 -1.05 -5.05 5.21
C ALA A 237 -1.90 -4.64 6.42
N CYS A 238 -1.30 -4.05 7.46
CA CYS A 238 -2.04 -3.58 8.64
C CYS A 238 -3.14 -2.57 8.28
N LEU A 239 -2.97 -1.80 7.19
CA LEU A 239 -3.96 -0.83 6.72
C LEU A 239 -5.26 -1.49 6.22
N TYR A 240 -5.23 -2.78 5.91
CA TYR A 240 -6.39 -3.56 5.45
C TYR A 240 -7.08 -4.38 6.55
N SER A 241 -6.45 -4.53 7.72
CA SER A 241 -7.03 -5.32 8.80
C SER A 241 -7.92 -4.49 9.71
N TYR A 242 -9.07 -5.00 10.14
CA TYR A 242 -10.00 -4.29 11.01
C TYR A 242 -10.82 -5.24 11.89
N SER A 243 -11.30 -4.72 13.03
CA SER A 243 -12.36 -5.37 13.81
C SER A 243 -13.70 -5.25 13.09
N LEU A 244 -14.51 -6.32 13.10
CA LEU A 244 -15.85 -6.28 12.56
C LEU A 244 -16.83 -5.52 13.46
N ARG A 245 -16.58 -5.51 14.78
CA ARG A 245 -17.41 -4.80 15.77
C ARG A 245 -17.22 -3.30 15.73
N ARG A 246 -15.98 -2.86 15.52
CA ARG A 246 -15.62 -1.45 15.44
C ARG A 246 -14.69 -1.17 14.25
N PRO A 247 -15.18 -1.29 12.99
CA PRO A 247 -14.34 -1.07 11.81
C PRO A 247 -13.72 0.35 11.71
N TRP A 248 -14.32 1.33 12.40
CA TRP A 248 -13.85 2.71 12.49
C TRP A 248 -12.74 2.92 13.52
N ASP A 249 -12.57 2.01 14.49
CA ASP A 249 -11.52 2.06 15.50
C ASP A 249 -10.34 1.20 15.06
N ARG A 250 -9.32 1.86 14.52
CA ARG A 250 -8.16 1.24 13.86
C ARG A 250 -6.85 1.55 14.57
N PHE A 251 -6.95 1.94 15.84
CA PHE A 251 -5.81 2.41 16.60
C PHE A 251 -4.72 1.32 16.72
N LYS A 252 -5.11 0.08 17.04
CA LYS A 252 -4.19 -1.04 17.24
C LYS A 252 -3.52 -1.47 15.92
N GLU A 253 -4.27 -1.47 14.83
CA GLU A 253 -3.72 -1.77 13.50
C GLU A 253 -2.77 -0.68 13.02
N MET A 254 -3.07 0.58 13.32
CA MET A 254 -2.16 1.69 13.02
C MET A 254 -0.88 1.62 13.85
N ASP A 255 -0.94 1.29 15.15
CA ASP A 255 0.26 1.09 15.97
C ASP A 255 1.15 -0.04 15.42
N MET A 256 0.55 -1.17 15.03
CA MET A 256 1.30 -2.27 14.40
C MET A 256 1.91 -1.89 13.05
N CYS A 257 1.16 -1.17 12.19
CA CYS A 257 1.68 -0.61 10.95
C CYS A 257 2.96 0.19 11.22
N ILE A 258 2.92 1.09 12.20
CA ILE A 258 4.08 1.92 12.58
C ILE A 258 5.23 1.05 13.10
N ARG A 259 4.98 0.04 13.94
CA ARG A 259 6.04 -0.86 14.46
C ARG A 259 6.73 -1.64 13.34
N PHE A 260 5.98 -2.25 12.43
CA PHE A 260 6.55 -2.95 11.28
C PHE A 260 7.32 -2.00 10.36
N LEU A 261 6.79 -0.80 10.12
CA LEU A 261 7.45 0.21 9.30
C LEU A 261 8.76 0.70 9.95
N SER A 262 8.76 0.92 11.27
CA SER A 262 9.97 1.27 12.02
C SER A 262 11.02 0.15 12.00
N GLU A 263 10.61 -1.11 12.07
CA GLU A 263 11.54 -2.23 11.94
C GLU A 263 12.11 -2.33 10.53
N ALA A 264 11.29 -2.13 9.49
CA ALA A 264 11.77 -2.03 8.11
C ALA A 264 12.79 -0.88 7.96
N GLN A 265 12.53 0.29 8.54
CA GLN A 265 13.49 1.39 8.54
C GLN A 265 14.81 1.01 9.25
N ARG A 266 14.74 0.38 10.43
CA ARG A 266 15.91 -0.07 11.18
C ARG A 266 16.74 -1.06 10.37
N LEU A 267 16.10 -2.05 9.74
CA LEU A 267 16.74 -3.03 8.87
C LEU A 267 17.39 -2.38 7.64
N ARG A 268 16.73 -1.39 7.02
CA ARG A 268 17.28 -0.62 5.89
C ARG A 268 18.50 0.21 6.28
N ILE A 269 18.57 0.71 7.50
CA ILE A 269 19.74 1.44 8.02
C ILE A 269 20.88 0.47 8.34
N ALA A 270 20.55 -0.70 8.92
CA ALA A 270 21.54 -1.70 9.29
C ALA A 270 22.22 -2.36 8.07
N ASP A 271 21.47 -2.58 6.98
CA ASP A 271 22.00 -3.08 5.72
C ASP A 271 21.79 -2.06 4.59
N PRO A 272 22.81 -1.22 4.31
CA PRO A 272 22.68 -0.21 3.27
C PRO A 272 22.86 -0.76 1.85
N GLN A 273 23.25 -2.03 1.69
CA GLN A 273 23.63 -2.58 0.39
C GLN A 273 22.43 -2.71 -0.55
N PRO A 274 22.58 -2.32 -1.83
CA PRO A 274 21.56 -2.57 -2.83
C PRO A 274 21.33 -4.08 -3.01
N SER A 275 20.07 -4.50 -2.87
CA SER A 275 19.63 -5.84 -3.22
C SER A 275 18.27 -5.77 -3.91
N LEU A 276 17.91 -6.80 -4.66
CA LEU A 276 16.60 -6.88 -5.31
C LEU A 276 15.46 -6.73 -4.27
N THR A 277 15.58 -7.41 -3.13
CA THR A 277 14.57 -7.34 -2.06
C THR A 277 14.55 -5.97 -1.36
N THR A 278 15.70 -5.26 -1.28
CA THR A 278 15.76 -3.89 -0.75
C THR A 278 15.00 -2.93 -1.67
N VAL A 279 15.17 -3.04 -2.99
CA VAL A 279 14.40 -2.27 -3.98
C VAL A 279 12.91 -2.52 -3.83
N GLN A 280 12.50 -3.78 -3.78
CA GLN A 280 11.10 -4.18 -3.61
C GLN A 280 10.51 -3.66 -2.29
N ALA A 281 11.27 -3.71 -1.19
CA ALA A 281 10.82 -3.23 0.11
C ALA A 281 10.62 -1.71 0.12
N LEU A 282 11.53 -0.95 -0.51
CA LEU A 282 11.40 0.49 -0.62
C LEU A 282 10.16 0.91 -1.43
N MET A 283 9.74 0.11 -2.41
CA MET A 283 8.50 0.34 -3.16
C MET A 283 7.26 0.13 -2.29
N VAL A 284 7.24 -0.94 -1.49
CA VAL A 284 6.15 -1.17 -0.53
C VAL A 284 6.13 -0.08 0.54
N MET A 285 7.29 0.33 1.06
CA MET A 285 7.39 1.44 2.01
C MET A 285 6.91 2.76 1.41
N ASN A 286 7.24 3.06 0.15
CA ASN A 286 6.69 4.22 -0.56
C ASN A 286 5.16 4.21 -0.53
N LEU A 287 4.54 3.08 -0.89
CA LEU A 287 3.08 2.95 -0.88
C LEU A 287 2.50 3.18 0.53
N THR A 288 3.10 2.58 1.55
CA THR A 288 2.68 2.76 2.94
C THR A 288 2.76 4.23 3.36
N TYR A 289 3.87 4.91 3.10
CA TYR A 289 4.02 6.33 3.43
C TYR A 289 3.00 7.21 2.71
N ASN A 290 2.68 6.92 1.45
CA ASN A 290 1.65 7.64 0.71
C ASN A 290 0.28 7.51 1.41
N CYS A 291 -0.09 6.30 1.84
CA CYS A 291 -1.34 6.08 2.58
C CYS A 291 -1.38 6.79 3.95
N LEU A 292 -0.21 7.00 4.57
CA LEU A 292 -0.09 7.68 5.86
C LEU A 292 -0.05 9.22 5.76
N GLY A 293 -0.03 9.80 4.55
CA GLY A 293 0.15 11.25 4.36
C GLY A 293 1.59 11.71 4.60
N LYS A 294 2.56 10.83 4.33
CA LYS A 294 4.00 11.07 4.45
C LYS A 294 4.71 10.83 3.12
N ASP A 295 4.05 11.15 2.01
CA ASP A 295 4.52 10.92 0.65
C ASP A 295 5.82 11.66 0.31
N LYS A 296 6.24 12.71 1.02
CA LYS A 296 7.62 13.24 0.92
C LYS A 296 8.68 12.18 1.27
N ILE A 297 8.44 11.42 2.36
CA ILE A 297 9.29 10.28 2.74
C ILE A 297 9.12 9.16 1.72
N GLY A 298 7.88 8.87 1.33
CA GLY A 298 7.59 7.87 0.31
C GLY A 298 8.36 8.14 -0.99
N TRP A 299 8.34 9.36 -1.47
CA TRP A 299 9.04 9.81 -2.67
C TRP A 299 10.55 9.62 -2.59
N SER A 300 11.11 9.84 -1.40
CA SER A 300 12.51 9.53 -1.10
C SER A 300 12.80 8.02 -1.17
N CYS A 301 11.88 7.18 -0.68
CA CYS A 301 11.97 5.71 -0.83
C CYS A 301 11.94 5.30 -2.31
N LEU A 302 11.04 5.86 -3.12
CA LEU A 302 10.97 5.60 -4.57
C LEU A 302 12.26 6.03 -5.27
N GLY A 303 12.77 7.24 -4.96
CA GLY A 303 14.04 7.71 -5.51
C GLY A 303 15.22 6.79 -5.14
N ALA A 304 15.27 6.31 -3.90
CA ALA A 304 16.28 5.34 -3.47
C ALA A 304 16.13 3.98 -4.17
N ALA A 305 14.90 3.49 -4.34
CA ALA A 305 14.62 2.24 -5.06
C ALA A 305 15.09 2.33 -6.51
N ILE A 306 14.82 3.44 -7.21
CA ILE A 306 15.26 3.65 -8.59
C ILE A 306 16.80 3.73 -8.69
N ARG A 307 17.46 4.46 -7.78
CA ARG A 307 18.94 4.50 -7.76
C ARG A 307 19.54 3.10 -7.58
N MET A 308 19.06 2.35 -6.60
CA MET A 308 19.51 0.98 -6.36
C MET A 308 19.19 0.04 -7.53
N ALA A 309 18.03 0.20 -8.18
CA ALA A 309 17.70 -0.55 -9.39
C ALA A 309 18.70 -0.29 -10.53
N ASN A 310 19.14 0.97 -10.71
CA ASN A 310 20.18 1.33 -11.67
C ASN A 310 21.55 0.74 -11.29
N GLU A 311 21.93 0.79 -10.00
CA GLU A 311 23.17 0.18 -9.50
C GLU A 311 23.20 -1.34 -9.74
N LEU A 312 22.05 -2.01 -9.59
CA LEU A 312 21.85 -3.43 -9.87
C LEU A 312 21.68 -3.74 -11.38
N LYS A 313 21.76 -2.72 -12.24
CA LYS A 313 21.52 -2.78 -13.69
C LYS A 313 20.22 -3.50 -14.02
N LEU A 314 19.15 -3.24 -13.26
CA LEU A 314 17.88 -3.96 -13.40
C LEU A 314 17.26 -3.74 -14.78
N TYR A 315 17.46 -2.57 -15.38
CA TYR A 315 16.90 -2.19 -16.68
C TYR A 315 17.77 -2.60 -17.88
N ASP A 316 18.96 -3.17 -17.64
CA ASP A 316 19.90 -3.63 -18.68
C ASP A 316 19.94 -5.17 -18.74
N PRO A 317 20.22 -5.76 -19.92
CA PRO A 317 20.42 -7.21 -20.04
C PRO A 317 21.59 -7.69 -19.20
N LEU A 318 21.41 -8.84 -18.53
CA LEU A 318 22.43 -9.46 -17.67
C LEU A 318 23.72 -9.84 -18.45
N SER A 319 23.65 -9.98 -19.77
CA SER A 319 24.82 -10.18 -20.64
C SER A 319 24.60 -9.58 -22.05
N PRO A 320 25.58 -8.84 -22.60
CA PRO A 320 25.55 -8.35 -23.98
C PRO A 320 25.85 -9.43 -25.04
N ALA A 321 26.00 -10.71 -24.65
CA ALA A 321 26.09 -11.82 -25.60
C ALA A 321 24.73 -12.03 -26.27
N ALA A 322 24.49 -11.24 -27.32
CA ALA A 322 23.42 -11.41 -28.29
C ALA A 322 23.48 -12.83 -28.87
N GLY A 323 22.77 -13.77 -28.24
CA GLY A 323 22.76 -15.18 -28.64
C GLY A 323 22.28 -16.16 -27.57
N ALA A 324 22.43 -15.85 -26.28
CA ALA A 324 21.85 -16.61 -25.18
C ALA A 324 20.62 -15.86 -24.67
N GLY A 325 19.44 -16.16 -25.23
CA GLY A 325 18.19 -15.45 -24.95
C GLY A 325 17.84 -15.35 -23.46
N TYR A 326 17.06 -14.31 -23.13
CA TYR A 326 16.38 -14.16 -21.85
C TYR A 326 15.54 -15.42 -21.54
N ASP A 327 16.05 -16.29 -20.66
CA ASP A 327 15.30 -17.45 -20.21
C ASP A 327 14.25 -17.01 -19.20
N ARG A 328 12.99 -16.94 -19.66
CA ARG A 328 11.81 -16.66 -18.84
C ARG A 328 11.55 -17.71 -17.75
N SER A 329 12.16 -18.89 -17.86
CA SER A 329 12.02 -19.95 -16.86
C SER A 329 12.91 -19.73 -15.63
N ASP A 330 14.02 -19.00 -15.78
CA ASP A 330 14.93 -18.69 -14.67
C ASP A 330 14.24 -17.81 -13.61
N PRO A 331 14.19 -18.24 -12.33
CA PRO A 331 13.62 -17.47 -11.24
C PRO A 331 14.21 -16.06 -11.09
N TRP A 332 15.51 -15.88 -11.31
CA TRP A 332 16.16 -14.58 -11.20
C TRP A 332 15.70 -13.61 -12.28
N ASN A 333 15.68 -14.07 -13.53
CA ASN A 333 15.14 -13.33 -14.67
C ASN A 333 13.69 -12.90 -14.46
N ARG A 334 12.84 -13.78 -13.93
CA ARG A 334 11.45 -13.44 -13.59
C ARG A 334 11.35 -12.40 -12.49
N ALA A 335 12.11 -12.55 -11.41
CA ALA A 335 12.09 -11.62 -10.30
C ALA A 335 12.58 -10.23 -10.70
N ARG A 336 13.68 -10.15 -11.49
CA ARG A 336 14.20 -8.89 -12.03
C ARG A 336 13.22 -8.23 -12.99
N ALA A 337 12.61 -9.00 -13.90
CA ALA A 337 11.62 -8.46 -14.83
C ALA A 337 10.39 -7.91 -14.12
N ALA A 338 9.85 -8.64 -13.13
CA ALA A 338 8.73 -8.18 -12.33
C ALA A 338 9.06 -6.87 -11.58
N THR A 339 10.24 -6.77 -10.97
CA THR A 339 10.66 -5.55 -10.26
C THR A 339 10.91 -4.38 -11.21
N ALA A 340 11.58 -4.59 -12.34
CA ALA A 340 11.86 -3.53 -13.31
C ALA A 340 10.57 -2.97 -13.92
N TRP A 341 9.65 -3.85 -14.34
CA TRP A 341 8.34 -3.44 -14.87
C TRP A 341 7.47 -2.77 -13.81
N GLY A 342 7.42 -3.30 -12.58
CA GLY A 342 6.67 -2.69 -11.48
C GLY A 342 7.19 -1.31 -11.07
N LEU A 343 8.52 -1.09 -11.13
CA LEU A 343 9.13 0.22 -10.93
C LEU A 343 8.78 1.20 -12.05
N PHE A 344 8.87 0.75 -13.31
CA PHE A 344 8.52 1.54 -14.48
C PHE A 344 7.05 1.97 -14.46
N GLU A 345 6.15 1.05 -14.12
CA GLU A 345 4.72 1.35 -14.01
C GLU A 345 4.42 2.32 -12.86
N TRP A 346 4.90 2.01 -11.65
CA TRP A 346 4.54 2.80 -10.47
C TRP A 346 5.07 4.23 -10.55
N GLN A 347 6.28 4.43 -11.06
CA GLN A 347 6.82 5.78 -11.16
C GLN A 347 6.05 6.62 -12.19
N ALA A 348 5.53 6.04 -13.27
CA ALA A 348 4.79 6.79 -14.27
C ALA A 348 3.52 7.38 -13.64
N VAL A 349 2.82 6.56 -12.83
CA VAL A 349 1.65 7.00 -12.06
C VAL A 349 2.04 8.02 -10.99
N ALA A 350 3.06 7.72 -10.18
CA ALA A 350 3.46 8.58 -9.07
C ALA A 350 3.96 9.96 -9.54
N ALA A 351 4.75 10.00 -10.63
CA ALA A 351 5.24 11.21 -11.28
C ALA A 351 4.10 12.13 -11.74
N ALA A 352 3.05 11.56 -12.36
CA ALA A 352 1.89 12.33 -12.77
C ALA A 352 1.14 12.97 -11.59
N VAL A 353 1.07 12.28 -10.45
CA VAL A 353 0.36 12.76 -9.24
C VAL A 353 1.11 13.87 -8.51
N VAL A 354 2.45 13.81 -8.46
CA VAL A 354 3.27 14.83 -7.77
C VAL A 354 3.86 15.89 -8.71
N HIS A 355 3.54 15.81 -10.01
CA HIS A 355 4.09 16.68 -11.05
C HIS A 355 5.63 16.76 -11.09
N GLU A 356 6.30 15.62 -10.93
CA GLU A 356 7.76 15.51 -11.09
C GLU A 356 8.14 14.62 -12.29
N ALA A 357 9.28 14.92 -12.93
CA ALA A 357 9.78 14.15 -14.06
C ALA A 357 10.03 12.67 -13.70
N PRO A 358 9.56 11.71 -14.53
CA PRO A 358 9.91 10.30 -14.39
C PRO A 358 11.43 10.12 -14.38
N ARG A 359 11.96 9.39 -13.39
CA ARG A 359 13.39 9.15 -13.23
C ARG A 359 13.91 8.02 -14.13
N VAL A 360 13.03 7.12 -14.55
CA VAL A 360 13.28 6.08 -15.57
C VAL A 360 12.55 6.50 -16.83
N GLN A 361 13.35 6.76 -17.87
CA GLN A 361 12.85 7.33 -19.11
C GLN A 361 12.34 6.27 -20.07
N ASN A 362 12.90 5.06 -20.04
CA ASN A 362 12.61 4.01 -21.02
C ASN A 362 12.00 2.79 -20.33
N ALA A 363 11.16 2.08 -21.07
CA ALA A 363 10.66 0.79 -20.61
C ALA A 363 11.83 -0.20 -20.40
N PRO A 364 11.70 -1.16 -19.47
CA PRO A 364 12.73 -2.19 -19.26
C PRO A 364 13.01 -3.00 -20.54
N PHE A 365 14.24 -3.51 -20.69
CA PHE A 365 14.59 -4.38 -21.82
C PHE A 365 13.82 -5.71 -21.85
N TYR A 366 13.32 -6.17 -20.70
CA TYR A 366 12.58 -7.42 -20.61
C TYR A 366 11.27 -7.28 -21.39
N ASP A 367 10.90 -8.33 -22.14
CA ASP A 367 9.53 -8.43 -22.66
C ASP A 367 8.52 -8.28 -21.53
N ILE A 368 7.35 -7.70 -21.85
CA ILE A 368 6.24 -7.62 -20.90
C ILE A 368 5.94 -9.03 -20.40
N PRO A 369 6.08 -9.30 -19.09
CA PRO A 369 5.86 -10.62 -18.52
C PRO A 369 4.44 -11.13 -18.79
N LEU A 370 4.23 -12.43 -18.59
CA LEU A 370 2.91 -13.07 -18.64
C LEU A 370 2.31 -13.12 -20.06
N SER A 371 3.08 -13.56 -21.06
CA SER A 371 2.53 -13.84 -22.41
C SER A 371 1.38 -14.85 -22.38
N ASP A 372 1.43 -15.83 -21.46
CA ASP A 372 0.37 -16.84 -21.27
C ASP A 372 -0.64 -16.42 -20.19
N SER A 373 -0.84 -15.12 -19.97
CA SER A 373 -1.66 -14.57 -18.87
C SER A 373 -3.05 -15.18 -18.79
N GLU A 374 -3.69 -15.39 -19.93
CA GLU A 374 -5.00 -16.03 -20.02
C GLU A 374 -4.99 -17.44 -19.46
N VAL A 375 -4.05 -18.25 -19.91
CA VAL A 375 -3.90 -19.65 -19.49
C VAL A 375 -3.62 -19.70 -18.00
N LEU A 376 -2.80 -18.77 -17.49
CA LEU A 376 -2.53 -18.65 -16.08
C LEU A 376 -3.75 -18.24 -15.26
N ASP A 377 -4.67 -17.44 -15.82
CA ASP A 377 -5.91 -17.03 -15.17
C ASP A 377 -7.05 -18.07 -15.27
N GLN A 378 -6.93 -19.06 -16.17
CA GLN A 378 -7.95 -20.11 -16.33
C GLN A 378 -8.23 -20.81 -14.99
N ARG A 379 -9.51 -20.91 -14.65
CA ARG A 379 -10.02 -21.58 -13.43
C ARG A 379 -9.43 -21.02 -12.13
N ARG A 380 -8.90 -19.78 -12.14
CA ARG A 380 -8.51 -19.06 -10.92
C ARG A 380 -9.62 -18.13 -10.47
N TYR A 381 -9.81 -18.10 -9.17
CA TYR A 381 -10.82 -17.29 -8.53
C TYR A 381 -10.19 -16.38 -7.49
N TRP A 382 -10.86 -15.25 -7.22
CA TRP A 382 -10.50 -14.27 -6.21
C TRP A 382 -11.71 -13.99 -5.34
N HIS A 383 -11.49 -13.78 -4.05
CA HIS A 383 -12.53 -13.35 -3.11
C HIS A 383 -11.98 -12.25 -2.20
N PRO A 384 -12.83 -11.35 -1.68
CA PRO A 384 -12.41 -10.22 -0.85
C PRO A 384 -12.07 -10.70 0.57
N TYR A 385 -10.93 -11.37 0.73
CA TYR A 385 -10.42 -11.81 2.01
C TYR A 385 -10.47 -10.67 3.05
N PRO A 386 -11.01 -10.92 4.26
CA PRO A 386 -11.20 -12.22 4.93
C PRO A 386 -12.51 -12.97 4.62
N PHE A 387 -13.34 -12.49 3.70
CA PHE A 387 -14.60 -13.16 3.32
C PHE A 387 -14.37 -14.18 2.20
N ARG A 388 -15.06 -15.32 2.25
CA ARG A 388 -15.03 -16.36 1.19
C ARG A 388 -15.91 -16.02 -0.01
N VAL A 389 -16.90 -15.16 0.19
CA VAL A 389 -17.90 -14.81 -0.82
C VAL A 389 -18.16 -13.30 -0.83
N PRO A 390 -18.59 -12.73 -1.98
CA PRO A 390 -18.70 -13.38 -3.30
C PRO A 390 -17.34 -13.74 -3.92
N VAL A 391 -17.37 -14.67 -4.87
CA VAL A 391 -16.20 -15.16 -5.61
C VAL A 391 -16.24 -14.58 -7.01
N TYR A 392 -15.09 -14.11 -7.48
CA TYR A 392 -14.90 -13.47 -8.78
C TYR A 392 -13.85 -14.23 -9.60
N PRO A 393 -13.87 -14.13 -10.94
CA PRO A 393 -12.71 -14.51 -11.75
C PRO A 393 -11.46 -13.77 -11.28
N SER A 394 -10.31 -14.45 -11.25
CA SER A 394 -9.07 -13.80 -10.87
C SER A 394 -8.64 -12.78 -11.94
N GLY A 395 -8.32 -13.19 -13.18
CA GLY A 395 -7.85 -12.23 -14.18
C GLY A 395 -6.61 -11.43 -13.72
N VAL A 396 -5.86 -11.91 -12.73
CA VAL A 396 -4.75 -11.17 -12.10
C VAL A 396 -3.60 -11.03 -13.06
N PHE A 397 -3.28 -12.08 -13.82
CA PHE A 397 -2.18 -12.05 -14.76
C PHE A 397 -2.53 -11.22 -16.00
N SER A 398 -3.76 -11.35 -16.50
CA SER A 398 -4.27 -10.62 -17.66
C SER A 398 -4.37 -9.13 -17.37
N THR A 399 -4.90 -8.75 -16.20
CA THR A 399 -4.94 -7.34 -15.77
C THR A 399 -3.53 -6.78 -15.56
N SER A 400 -2.63 -7.55 -14.96
CA SER A 400 -1.25 -7.12 -14.75
C SER A 400 -0.54 -6.84 -16.08
N ARG A 401 -0.67 -7.75 -17.05
CA ARG A 401 -0.12 -7.57 -18.39
C ARG A 401 -0.67 -6.31 -19.05
N ALA A 402 -1.99 -6.16 -19.09
CA ALA A 402 -2.66 -5.02 -19.73
C ALA A 402 -2.21 -3.68 -19.11
N ARG A 403 -2.00 -3.64 -17.79
CA ARG A 403 -1.48 -2.45 -17.12
C ARG A 403 -0.02 -2.14 -17.46
N LEU A 404 0.84 -3.14 -17.58
CA LEU A 404 2.22 -2.93 -18.01
C LEU A 404 2.26 -2.34 -19.43
N GLU A 405 1.39 -2.82 -20.32
CA GLU A 405 1.21 -2.26 -21.67
C GLU A 405 0.73 -0.79 -21.59
N LEU A 406 -0.29 -0.51 -20.77
CA LEU A 406 -0.79 0.86 -20.54
C LEU A 406 0.30 1.79 -19.99
N SER A 407 1.16 1.29 -19.09
CA SER A 407 2.16 2.10 -18.40
C SER A 407 3.17 2.76 -19.34
N VAL A 408 3.44 2.14 -20.50
CA VAL A 408 4.30 2.71 -21.54
C VAL A 408 3.67 4.00 -22.08
N ILE A 409 2.38 3.96 -22.39
CA ILE A 409 1.64 5.11 -22.90
C ILE A 409 1.50 6.19 -21.81
N ILE A 410 1.20 5.80 -20.56
CA ILE A 410 1.11 6.73 -19.42
C ILE A 410 2.44 7.45 -19.16
N ASN A 411 3.58 6.76 -19.31
CA ASN A 411 4.88 7.41 -19.15
C ASN A 411 5.09 8.53 -20.18
N GLU A 412 4.71 8.29 -21.44
CA GLU A 412 4.78 9.31 -22.49
C GLU A 412 3.78 10.46 -22.28
N VAL A 413 2.55 10.15 -21.84
CA VAL A 413 1.57 11.16 -21.43
C VAL A 413 2.12 12.03 -20.28
N THR A 414 2.79 11.40 -19.31
CA THR A 414 3.39 12.11 -18.18
C THR A 414 4.49 13.05 -18.65
N LYS A 415 5.36 12.62 -19.57
CA LYS A 415 6.36 13.50 -20.19
C LYS A 415 5.71 14.67 -20.92
N PHE A 416 4.69 14.41 -21.74
CA PHE A 416 3.93 15.46 -22.43
C PHE A 416 3.36 16.51 -21.47
N ILE A 417 2.77 16.09 -20.34
CA ILE A 417 2.23 16.99 -19.33
C ILE A 417 3.33 17.86 -18.70
N LEU A 418 4.50 17.28 -18.44
CA LEU A 418 5.60 17.95 -17.76
C LEU A 418 6.45 18.84 -18.68
N ASP A 419 6.45 18.57 -19.98
CA ASP A 419 7.13 19.39 -20.99
C ASP A 419 6.31 20.65 -21.35
N ALA A 420 4.99 20.63 -21.14
CA ALA A 420 4.08 21.71 -21.49
C ALA A 420 4.42 23.11 -20.93
N PRO A 421 4.97 23.28 -19.70
CA PRO A 421 5.42 24.57 -19.22
C PRO A 421 6.67 25.11 -19.92
N VAL A 422 7.44 24.24 -20.59
CA VAL A 422 8.71 24.58 -21.25
C VAL A 422 8.53 24.74 -22.75
N ALA A 423 7.64 23.96 -23.35
CA ALA A 423 7.33 23.97 -24.76
C ALA A 423 5.81 23.93 -24.99
N ALA A 424 5.31 24.70 -25.97
CA ALA A 424 3.90 24.71 -26.30
C ALA A 424 3.42 23.27 -26.63
N PRO A 425 2.32 22.80 -26.02
CA PRO A 425 1.82 21.45 -26.24
C PRO A 425 1.42 21.25 -27.71
N SER A 426 1.94 20.19 -28.33
CA SER A 426 1.63 19.86 -29.73
C SER A 426 0.30 19.10 -29.81
N THR A 427 -0.65 19.62 -30.60
CA THR A 427 -1.92 18.95 -30.91
C THR A 427 -1.69 17.61 -31.61
N ASP A 428 -0.68 17.49 -32.48
CA ASP A 428 -0.36 16.24 -33.17
C ASP A 428 0.12 15.16 -32.19
N VAL A 429 0.99 15.53 -31.24
CA VAL A 429 1.45 14.62 -30.18
C VAL A 429 0.29 14.21 -29.28
N PHE A 430 -0.58 15.16 -28.92
CA PHE A 430 -1.80 14.88 -28.16
C PHE A 430 -2.70 13.86 -28.90
N MET A 431 -3.00 14.10 -30.17
CA MET A 431 -3.87 13.22 -30.98
C MET A 431 -3.27 11.83 -31.13
N SER A 432 -1.95 11.73 -31.33
CA SER A 432 -1.22 10.46 -31.38
C SER A 432 -1.31 9.68 -30.06
N LEU A 433 -1.06 10.34 -28.92
CA LEU A 433 -1.16 9.71 -27.60
C LEU A 433 -2.59 9.29 -27.28
N HIS A 434 -3.58 10.13 -27.58
CA HIS A 434 -4.99 9.81 -27.39
C HIS A 434 -5.43 8.63 -28.27
N ALA A 435 -4.96 8.57 -29.53
CA ALA A 435 -5.24 7.45 -30.42
C ALA A 435 -4.70 6.13 -29.86
N ARG A 436 -3.45 6.11 -29.37
CA ARG A 436 -2.84 4.92 -28.75
C ARG A 436 -3.54 4.49 -27.46
N LEU A 437 -3.96 5.45 -26.62
CA LEU A 437 -4.78 5.16 -25.45
C LEU A 437 -6.11 4.51 -25.89
N THR A 438 -6.77 5.08 -26.89
CA THR A 438 -8.03 4.55 -27.41
C THR A 438 -7.87 3.16 -27.99
N GLU A 439 -6.84 2.91 -28.79
CA GLU A 439 -6.49 1.60 -29.37
C GLU A 439 -6.27 0.57 -28.25
N TRP A 440 -5.49 0.92 -27.23
CA TRP A 440 -5.29 0.06 -26.07
C TRP A 440 -6.62 -0.30 -25.38
N LEU A 441 -7.52 0.67 -25.20
CA LEU A 441 -8.83 0.42 -24.58
C LEU A 441 -9.74 -0.46 -25.47
N THR A 442 -9.70 -0.29 -26.79
CA THR A 442 -10.50 -1.09 -27.73
C THR A 442 -9.99 -2.53 -27.84
N ASP A 443 -8.67 -2.73 -27.71
CA ASP A 443 -8.04 -4.04 -27.74
C ASP A 443 -8.19 -4.80 -26.41
N LEU A 444 -8.64 -4.13 -25.35
CA LEU A 444 -8.96 -4.80 -24.09
C LEU A 444 -10.07 -5.83 -24.28
N ARG A 445 -9.76 -7.05 -23.86
CA ARG A 445 -10.70 -8.17 -23.84
C ARG A 445 -11.94 -7.86 -23.01
N SER A 446 -13.06 -8.44 -23.41
CA SER A 446 -14.35 -8.29 -22.72
C SER A 446 -14.30 -8.67 -21.22
N GLY A 447 -13.50 -9.66 -20.85
CA GLY A 447 -13.31 -10.08 -19.45
C GLY A 447 -12.53 -9.10 -18.56
N LEU A 448 -11.95 -8.04 -19.14
CA LEU A 448 -11.21 -6.98 -18.43
C LEU A 448 -11.97 -5.66 -18.42
N GLN A 449 -13.27 -5.68 -18.70
CA GLN A 449 -14.14 -4.51 -18.62
C GLN A 449 -14.73 -4.37 -17.20
N PRO A 450 -14.94 -3.14 -16.69
CA PRO A 450 -15.54 -2.93 -15.38
C PRO A 450 -16.97 -3.48 -15.36
N SER A 451 -17.25 -4.37 -14.43
CA SER A 451 -18.57 -4.97 -14.23
C SER A 451 -18.76 -5.35 -12.76
N LYS A 452 -20.00 -5.70 -12.37
CA LYS A 452 -20.28 -6.20 -11.01
C LYS A 452 -19.56 -7.53 -10.69
N ASP A 453 -19.10 -8.23 -11.73
CA ASP A 453 -18.38 -9.51 -11.61
C ASP A 453 -16.86 -9.33 -11.80
N ALA A 454 -16.39 -8.10 -12.01
CA ALA A 454 -14.97 -7.80 -12.14
C ALA A 454 -14.31 -7.62 -10.77
N PRO A 455 -13.06 -8.09 -10.58
CA PRO A 455 -12.32 -7.85 -9.34
C PRO A 455 -11.82 -6.39 -9.24
N PRO A 456 -11.50 -5.88 -8.03
CA PRO A 456 -11.11 -4.49 -7.79
C PRO A 456 -9.98 -3.94 -8.69
N ARG A 457 -8.99 -4.78 -9.04
CA ARG A 457 -7.85 -4.41 -9.89
C ARG A 457 -8.27 -3.93 -11.29
N VAL A 458 -9.36 -4.46 -11.85
CA VAL A 458 -9.89 -4.03 -13.15
C VAL A 458 -10.36 -2.58 -13.06
N PHE A 459 -11.10 -2.24 -12.00
CA PHE A 459 -11.52 -0.86 -11.74
C PHE A 459 -10.31 0.08 -11.63
N MET A 460 -9.27 -0.31 -10.89
CA MET A 460 -8.07 0.52 -10.73
C MET A 460 -7.37 0.76 -12.07
N MET A 461 -7.24 -0.27 -12.92
CA MET A 461 -6.67 -0.13 -14.27
C MET A 461 -7.45 0.87 -15.13
N HIS A 462 -8.78 0.79 -15.13
CA HIS A 462 -9.62 1.73 -15.89
C HIS A 462 -9.59 3.14 -15.30
N LEU A 463 -9.47 3.29 -13.97
CA LEU A 463 -9.25 4.59 -13.35
C LEU A 463 -7.88 5.18 -13.75
N HIS A 464 -6.82 4.37 -13.83
CA HIS A 464 -5.52 4.84 -14.33
C HIS A 464 -5.65 5.37 -15.76
N TYR A 465 -6.34 4.62 -16.62
CA TYR A 465 -6.59 4.99 -18.00
C TYR A 465 -7.31 6.35 -18.11
N HIS A 466 -8.50 6.48 -17.51
CA HIS A 466 -9.31 7.69 -17.68
C HIS A 466 -8.70 8.92 -17.01
N LEU A 467 -8.02 8.75 -15.87
CA LEU A 467 -7.28 9.85 -15.25
C LEU A 467 -6.09 10.29 -16.10
N SER A 468 -5.44 9.36 -16.81
CA SER A 468 -4.36 9.70 -17.76
C SER A 468 -4.89 10.42 -18.99
N VAL A 469 -6.06 10.02 -19.53
CA VAL A 469 -6.73 10.75 -20.62
C VAL A 469 -7.10 12.18 -20.18
N ALA A 470 -7.66 12.32 -18.98
CA ALA A 470 -8.00 13.65 -18.45
C ALA A 470 -6.74 14.50 -18.19
N GLY A 471 -5.67 13.88 -17.70
CA GLY A 471 -4.35 14.51 -17.53
C GLY A 471 -3.75 14.97 -18.86
N LEU A 472 -3.83 14.14 -19.90
CA LEU A 472 -3.36 14.43 -21.26
C LEU A 472 -4.04 15.68 -21.85
N CYS A 473 -5.32 15.90 -21.53
CA CYS A 473 -6.06 17.08 -21.99
C CYS A 473 -5.64 18.37 -21.26
N LYS A 474 -5.12 18.27 -20.03
CA LYS A 474 -4.93 19.43 -19.15
C LYS A 474 -4.05 20.55 -19.76
N PRO A 475 -2.87 20.27 -20.37
CA PRO A 475 -2.06 21.32 -20.98
C PRO A 475 -2.78 22.15 -22.05
N LEU A 476 -3.65 21.52 -22.84
CA LEU A 476 -4.41 22.15 -23.93
C LEU A 476 -5.70 22.83 -23.47
N LEU A 477 -6.14 22.56 -22.23
CA LEU A 477 -7.30 23.22 -21.63
C LEU A 477 -6.89 24.43 -20.77
N THR A 478 -5.59 24.66 -20.57
CA THR A 478 -5.08 25.73 -19.71
C THR A 478 -5.20 27.07 -20.44
N PRO A 479 -6.01 28.04 -19.96
CA PRO A 479 -6.28 29.29 -20.68
C PRO A 479 -5.04 30.16 -20.94
N GLU A 480 -4.00 29.98 -20.12
CA GLU A 480 -2.70 30.65 -20.24
C GLU A 480 -1.89 30.17 -21.45
N ILE A 481 -2.15 28.94 -21.91
CA ILE A 481 -1.47 28.29 -23.02
C ILE A 481 -2.32 28.36 -24.29
N GLU A 482 -3.62 28.08 -24.18
CA GLU A 482 -4.57 28.08 -25.30
C GLU A 482 -5.85 28.82 -24.89
N PRO A 483 -6.08 30.07 -25.36
CA PRO A 483 -7.22 30.89 -24.94
C PRO A 483 -8.59 30.31 -25.33
N GLU A 484 -8.64 29.58 -26.45
CA GLU A 484 -9.83 28.88 -26.93
C GLU A 484 -9.47 27.40 -27.19
N PRO A 485 -9.72 26.51 -26.21
CA PRO A 485 -9.39 25.11 -26.35
C PRO A 485 -10.21 24.45 -27.46
N HIS A 486 -9.57 23.58 -28.24
CA HIS A 486 -10.24 22.87 -29.33
C HIS A 486 -11.44 22.02 -28.83
N PRO A 487 -12.61 22.03 -29.50
CA PRO A 487 -13.82 21.33 -29.05
C PRO A 487 -13.64 19.82 -28.80
N SER A 488 -12.77 19.16 -29.57
CA SER A 488 -12.48 17.73 -29.37
C SER A 488 -11.77 17.47 -28.04
N VAL A 489 -10.84 18.34 -27.61
CA VAL A 489 -10.11 18.19 -26.34
C VAL A 489 -11.07 18.32 -25.16
N ILE A 490 -11.99 19.27 -25.24
CA ILE A 490 -13.07 19.43 -24.25
C ILE A 490 -13.92 18.16 -24.19
N SER A 491 -14.37 17.66 -25.35
CA SER A 491 -15.20 16.45 -25.43
C SER A 491 -14.51 15.19 -24.89
N ILE A 492 -13.22 15.01 -25.19
CA ILE A 492 -12.39 13.90 -24.69
C ILE A 492 -12.24 14.01 -23.16
N SER A 493 -11.91 15.20 -22.66
CA SER A 493 -11.78 15.48 -21.23
C SER A 493 -13.07 15.19 -20.47
N ASP A 494 -14.21 15.65 -20.98
CA ASP A 494 -15.52 15.43 -20.36
C ASP A 494 -15.93 13.96 -20.39
N SER A 495 -15.66 13.25 -21.49
CA SER A 495 -15.88 11.81 -21.59
C SER A 495 -15.07 11.04 -20.55
N ALA A 496 -13.79 11.41 -20.35
CA ALA A 496 -12.92 10.79 -19.36
C ALA A 496 -13.38 11.06 -17.91
N LYS A 497 -13.82 12.27 -17.60
CA LYS A 497 -14.40 12.62 -16.28
C LYS A 497 -15.68 11.82 -16.01
N LEU A 498 -16.57 11.70 -17.00
CA LEU A 498 -17.80 10.93 -16.87
C LEU A 498 -17.52 9.44 -16.68
N ALA A 499 -16.58 8.86 -17.43
CA ALA A 499 -16.19 7.47 -17.26
C ALA A 499 -15.59 7.21 -15.87
N THR A 500 -14.71 8.10 -15.39
CA THR A 500 -14.16 8.04 -14.02
C THR A 500 -15.26 8.00 -12.98
N ARG A 501 -16.26 8.89 -13.11
CA ARG A 501 -17.44 8.93 -12.25
C ARG A 501 -18.20 7.60 -12.27
N GLU A 502 -18.53 7.07 -13.45
CA GLU A 502 -19.28 5.80 -13.57
C GLU A 502 -18.52 4.61 -12.96
N ILE A 503 -17.20 4.54 -13.13
CA ILE A 503 -16.36 3.49 -12.54
C ILE A 503 -16.37 3.59 -11.00
N ILE A 504 -16.30 4.80 -10.43
CA ILE A 504 -16.40 5.01 -8.98
C ILE A 504 -17.77 4.55 -8.45
N PHE A 505 -18.86 4.87 -9.16
CA PHE A 505 -20.19 4.42 -8.79
C PHE A 505 -20.33 2.89 -8.84
N LEU A 506 -19.83 2.26 -9.90
CA LEU A 506 -19.87 0.81 -10.04
C LEU A 506 -19.01 0.12 -8.98
N PHE A 507 -17.84 0.68 -8.65
CA PHE A 507 -16.99 0.18 -7.57
C PHE A 507 -17.74 0.22 -6.23
N LYS A 508 -18.35 1.37 -5.89
CA LYS A 508 -19.18 1.52 -4.67
C LYS A 508 -20.30 0.49 -4.61
N GLN A 509 -21.00 0.27 -5.72
CA GLN A 509 -22.09 -0.71 -5.76
C GLN A 509 -21.61 -2.16 -5.57
N THR A 510 -20.39 -2.47 -6.03
CA THR A 510 -19.86 -3.83 -6.03
C THR A 510 -19.15 -4.18 -4.71
N PHE A 511 -18.32 -3.26 -4.18
CA PHE A 511 -17.45 -3.52 -3.03
C PHE A 511 -17.73 -2.63 -1.81
N GLY A 512 -18.46 -1.53 -1.99
CA GLY A 512 -18.53 -0.45 -1.00
C GLY A 512 -17.15 0.17 -0.74
N TRP A 513 -16.91 0.64 0.48
CA TRP A 513 -15.68 1.37 0.85
C TRP A 513 -14.81 0.68 1.89
N LYS A 514 -15.19 -0.53 2.33
CA LYS A 514 -14.53 -1.21 3.47
C LYS A 514 -13.08 -1.54 3.17
N SER A 515 -12.79 -1.93 1.95
CA SER A 515 -11.45 -2.26 1.50
C SER A 515 -11.35 -1.91 0.02
N ALA A 516 -10.36 -1.09 -0.31
CA ALA A 516 -10.09 -0.63 -1.66
C ALA A 516 -8.59 -0.43 -1.79
N SER A 517 -8.08 -0.57 -3.01
CA SER A 517 -6.69 -0.20 -3.30
C SER A 517 -6.45 1.26 -2.94
N SER A 518 -5.25 1.55 -2.46
CA SER A 518 -4.78 2.90 -2.15
C SER A 518 -4.97 3.91 -3.28
N PHE A 519 -4.96 3.47 -4.55
CA PHE A 519 -5.16 4.37 -5.69
C PHE A 519 -6.55 4.99 -5.77
N LEU A 520 -7.57 4.31 -5.23
CA LEU A 520 -8.93 4.83 -5.22
C LEU A 520 -9.01 6.19 -4.49
N ASN A 521 -8.11 6.45 -3.54
CA ASN A 521 -7.99 7.74 -2.86
C ASN A 521 -7.77 8.88 -3.85
N HIS A 522 -6.86 8.68 -4.82
CA HIS A 522 -6.55 9.66 -5.85
C HIS A 522 -7.76 9.89 -6.77
N ALA A 523 -8.40 8.81 -7.22
CA ALA A 523 -9.59 8.90 -8.07
C ALA A 523 -10.78 9.60 -7.38
N LEU A 524 -11.04 9.30 -6.10
CA LEU A 524 -12.09 9.98 -5.33
C LEU A 524 -11.76 11.45 -5.08
N CYS A 525 -10.50 11.77 -4.80
CA CYS A 525 -10.05 13.15 -4.64
C CYS A 525 -10.23 13.94 -5.93
N TYR A 526 -9.72 13.42 -7.06
CA TYR A 526 -9.91 14.00 -8.38
C TYR A 526 -11.40 14.17 -8.72
N GLY A 527 -12.20 13.12 -8.52
CA GLY A 527 -13.64 13.14 -8.80
C GLY A 527 -14.41 14.16 -7.96
N ALA A 528 -14.01 14.38 -6.70
CA ALA A 528 -14.59 15.43 -5.87
C ALA A 528 -14.27 16.82 -6.40
N PHE A 529 -13.00 17.14 -6.62
CA PHE A 529 -12.59 18.46 -7.13
C PHE A 529 -13.18 18.77 -8.50
N ASN A 530 -13.25 17.76 -9.37
CA ASN A 530 -13.86 17.88 -10.69
C ASN A 530 -15.37 18.19 -10.62
N ALA A 531 -16.07 17.66 -9.62
CA ALA A 531 -17.52 17.82 -9.48
C ALA A 531 -17.93 19.14 -8.80
N ILE A 532 -17.07 19.76 -7.98
CA ILE A 532 -17.37 20.98 -7.21
C ILE A 532 -17.94 22.12 -8.07
N PRO A 533 -17.33 22.49 -9.23
CA PRO A 533 -17.82 23.60 -10.04
C PRO A 533 -19.25 23.44 -10.56
N PHE A 534 -19.69 22.19 -10.75
CA PHE A 534 -20.98 21.86 -11.38
C PHE A 534 -22.02 21.35 -10.38
N ALA A 535 -21.62 20.96 -9.17
CA ALA A 535 -22.51 20.30 -8.22
C ALA A 535 -23.66 21.18 -7.71
N LYS A 536 -23.56 22.51 -7.79
CA LYS A 536 -24.68 23.40 -7.47
C LYS A 536 -25.77 23.39 -8.53
N THR A 537 -25.41 23.24 -9.79
CA THR A 537 -26.32 23.39 -10.95
C THR A 537 -26.77 22.06 -11.55
N ASP A 538 -26.01 20.98 -11.38
CA ASP A 538 -26.33 19.64 -11.89
C ASP A 538 -26.30 18.60 -10.77
N ASP A 539 -27.46 17.98 -10.52
CA ASP A 539 -27.66 16.93 -9.52
C ASP A 539 -26.77 15.70 -9.74
N ARG A 540 -26.39 15.39 -10.99
CA ARG A 540 -25.50 14.25 -11.29
C ARG A 540 -24.09 14.51 -10.76
N TRP A 541 -23.60 15.72 -10.92
CA TRP A 541 -22.31 16.15 -10.38
C TRP A 541 -22.37 16.27 -8.86
N ARG A 542 -23.48 16.75 -8.30
CA ARG A 542 -23.72 16.72 -6.85
C ARG A 542 -23.63 15.31 -6.27
N ARG A 543 -24.33 14.33 -6.85
CA ARG A 543 -24.25 12.93 -6.42
C ARG A 543 -22.85 12.35 -6.55
N SER A 544 -22.10 12.76 -7.58
CA SER A 544 -20.70 12.37 -7.78
C SER A 544 -19.82 12.89 -6.65
N LEU A 545 -19.92 14.19 -6.35
CA LEU A 545 -19.22 14.85 -5.25
C LEU A 545 -19.52 14.18 -3.90
N GLU A 546 -20.80 13.98 -3.59
CA GLU A 546 -21.24 13.30 -2.36
C GLU A 546 -20.69 11.87 -2.26
N THR A 547 -20.67 11.14 -3.38
CA THR A 547 -20.11 9.79 -3.44
C THR A 547 -18.60 9.79 -3.17
N CYS A 548 -17.87 10.76 -3.70
CA CYS A 548 -16.44 10.90 -3.46
C CYS A 548 -16.14 11.26 -2.00
N ILE A 549 -16.88 12.20 -1.41
CA ILE A 549 -16.74 12.58 0.02
C ILE A 549 -17.05 11.38 0.92
N ASN A 550 -18.12 10.64 0.62
CA ASN A 550 -18.51 9.44 1.36
C ASN A 550 -17.41 8.37 1.29
N GLY A 551 -16.85 8.12 0.10
CA GLY A 551 -15.76 7.16 -0.07
C GLY A 551 -14.51 7.54 0.71
N LEU A 552 -14.05 8.79 0.57
CA LEU A 552 -12.88 9.29 1.29
C LEU A 552 -13.07 9.22 2.81
N TRP A 553 -14.28 9.50 3.31
CA TRP A 553 -14.60 9.38 4.73
C TRP A 553 -14.40 7.96 5.26
N TYR A 554 -15.00 6.95 4.63
CA TYR A 554 -14.86 5.56 5.08
C TYR A 554 -13.43 5.05 4.93
N ILE A 555 -12.74 5.44 3.86
CA ILE A 555 -11.36 5.01 3.63
C ILE A 555 -10.40 5.70 4.62
N SER A 556 -10.73 6.88 5.15
CA SER A 556 -9.91 7.63 6.12
C SER A 556 -9.65 6.92 7.46
N PHE A 557 -10.39 5.85 7.75
CA PHE A 557 -10.11 4.98 8.89
C PHE A 557 -8.94 4.02 8.60
N SER A 558 -8.77 3.61 7.36
CA SER A 558 -7.66 2.75 6.90
C SER A 558 -6.45 3.57 6.45
N PHE A 559 -6.66 4.63 5.68
CA PHE A 559 -5.62 5.45 5.07
C PHE A 559 -5.70 6.89 5.61
N PRO A 560 -4.83 7.27 6.57
CA PRO A 560 -4.82 8.61 7.16
C PRO A 560 -4.74 9.75 6.14
N VAL A 561 -4.11 9.54 4.97
CA VAL A 561 -4.04 10.54 3.88
C VAL A 561 -5.41 11.11 3.51
N CYS A 562 -6.46 10.28 3.51
CA CYS A 562 -7.81 10.71 3.14
C CYS A 562 -8.40 11.75 4.10
N ARG A 563 -7.91 11.86 5.33
CA ARG A 563 -8.33 12.93 6.26
C ARG A 563 -7.87 14.30 5.75
N TYR A 564 -6.65 14.39 5.24
CA TYR A 564 -6.13 15.63 4.66
C TYR A 564 -6.84 15.97 3.35
N LEU A 565 -7.11 14.97 2.51
CA LEU A 565 -7.88 15.16 1.27
C LEU A 565 -9.32 15.64 1.55
N LEU A 566 -10.00 15.05 2.54
CA LEU A 566 -11.32 15.52 2.98
C LEU A 566 -11.28 16.95 3.48
N ARG A 567 -10.25 17.32 4.25
CA ARG A 567 -10.12 18.69 4.73
C ARG A 567 -9.90 19.67 3.58
N ALA A 568 -9.07 19.31 2.60
CA ALA A 568 -8.87 20.13 1.41
C ALA A 568 -10.18 20.32 0.63
N ILE A 569 -10.98 19.24 0.47
CA ILE A 569 -12.31 19.32 -0.15
C ILE A 569 -13.25 20.20 0.66
N GLN A 570 -13.26 20.12 2.00
CA GLN A 570 -14.07 21.01 2.84
C GLN A 570 -13.75 22.48 2.58
N HIS A 571 -12.46 22.84 2.51
CA HIS A 571 -12.04 24.21 2.21
C HIS A 571 -12.46 24.63 0.79
N ALA A 572 -12.35 23.74 -0.19
CA ALA A 572 -12.82 24.02 -1.54
C ALA A 572 -14.34 24.18 -1.64
N LEU A 573 -15.12 23.42 -0.88
CA LEU A 573 -16.57 23.60 -0.76
C LEU A 573 -16.91 24.99 -0.19
N CYS A 574 -16.22 25.40 0.87
CA CYS A 574 -16.40 26.74 1.45
C CYS A 574 -16.01 27.84 0.45
N ALA A 575 -14.88 27.70 -0.26
CA ALA A 575 -14.45 28.65 -1.28
C ALA A 575 -15.42 28.74 -2.47
N ALA A 576 -16.04 27.62 -2.85
CA ALA A 576 -17.12 27.58 -3.85
C ALA A 576 -18.49 28.05 -3.29
N GLY A 577 -18.53 28.52 -2.03
CA GLY A 577 -19.71 29.08 -1.37
C GLY A 577 -20.81 28.07 -1.09
N PHE A 578 -20.47 26.80 -0.85
CA PHE A 578 -21.48 25.78 -0.53
C PHE A 578 -22.17 26.07 0.81
N VAL A 579 -23.50 25.94 0.84
CA VAL A 579 -24.30 26.01 2.08
C VAL A 579 -24.77 24.63 2.52
N ASP A 580 -25.07 24.46 3.81
CA ASP A 580 -25.47 23.17 4.41
C ASP A 580 -26.68 22.51 3.72
N THR A 581 -27.53 23.26 3.01
CA THR A 581 -28.71 22.72 2.29
C THR A 581 -28.38 22.17 0.91
N GLU A 582 -27.19 22.43 0.36
CA GLU A 582 -26.82 22.01 -1.00
C GLU A 582 -26.28 20.59 -1.05
N LEU A 583 -25.84 20.02 0.07
CA LEU A 583 -25.42 18.62 0.14
C LEU A 583 -26.46 17.80 0.90
N SER A 584 -26.49 16.48 0.67
CA SER A 584 -27.40 15.59 1.37
C SER A 584 -27.16 15.61 2.89
N PRO A 585 -28.20 15.35 3.71
CA PRO A 585 -28.08 15.36 5.17
C PRO A 585 -27.01 14.41 5.70
N GLU A 586 -26.77 13.29 5.02
CA GLU A 586 -25.72 12.33 5.37
C GLU A 586 -24.33 12.94 5.24
N ILE A 587 -24.03 13.57 4.10
CA ILE A 587 -22.73 14.20 3.85
C ILE A 587 -22.48 15.35 4.81
N ASN A 588 -23.49 16.17 5.08
CA ASN A 588 -23.38 17.22 6.09
C ASN A 588 -23.12 16.68 7.50
N ARG A 589 -23.66 15.51 7.87
CA ARG A 589 -23.34 14.86 9.14
C ARG A 589 -21.90 14.36 9.15
N ILE A 590 -21.44 13.75 8.06
CA ILE A 590 -20.06 13.29 7.90
C ILE A 590 -19.09 14.47 8.05
N LEU A 591 -19.28 15.55 7.29
CA LEU A 591 -18.39 16.71 7.32
C LEU A 591 -18.38 17.38 8.70
N ARG A 592 -19.54 17.56 9.34
CA ARG A 592 -19.62 18.13 10.69
C ARG A 592 -18.97 17.23 11.74
N TYR A 593 -19.19 15.92 11.68
CA TYR A 593 -18.56 14.98 12.59
C TYR A 593 -17.03 14.94 12.38
N PHE A 594 -16.58 14.88 11.12
CA PHE A 594 -15.17 14.94 10.76
C PHE A 594 -14.50 16.18 11.38
N THR A 595 -15.05 17.37 11.14
CA THR A 595 -14.50 18.63 11.67
C THR A 595 -14.47 18.65 13.20
N ARG A 596 -15.50 18.12 13.87
CA ARG A 596 -15.62 18.21 15.34
C ARG A 596 -14.86 17.13 16.10
N LYS A 597 -14.71 15.94 15.53
CA LYS A 597 -14.27 14.73 16.26
C LYS A 597 -13.03 14.07 15.69
N VAL A 598 -12.77 14.22 14.39
CA VAL A 598 -11.66 13.53 13.71
C VAL A 598 -10.53 14.50 13.38
N TRP A 599 -10.86 15.64 12.77
CA TRP A 599 -9.88 16.65 12.41
C TRP A 599 -9.34 17.37 13.65
N LYS A 600 -8.02 17.44 13.77
CA LYS A 600 -7.31 18.24 14.77
C LYS A 600 -6.22 19.00 14.06
N LYS A 601 -6.05 20.30 14.35
CA LYS A 601 -4.97 21.11 13.74
C LYS A 601 -3.58 20.51 14.00
N SER A 602 -3.39 19.79 15.11
CA SER A 602 -2.14 19.05 15.39
C SER A 602 -1.79 17.97 14.34
N LEU A 603 -2.76 17.48 13.56
CA LEU A 603 -2.51 16.54 12.47
C LEU A 603 -1.72 17.17 11.32
N LEU A 604 -1.81 18.50 11.12
CA LEU A 604 -1.01 19.20 10.11
C LEU A 604 0.49 19.04 10.39
N GLY A 605 0.91 19.11 11.65
CA GLY A 605 2.31 18.93 12.03
C GLY A 605 2.89 17.54 11.72
N SER A 606 2.02 16.56 11.40
CA SER A 606 2.43 15.21 10.99
C SER A 606 2.33 14.95 9.49
N LEU A 607 1.70 15.88 8.73
CA LEU A 607 1.58 15.81 7.28
C LEU A 607 2.94 16.11 6.64
N GLN A 608 3.36 15.28 5.70
CA GLN A 608 4.53 15.52 4.87
C GLN A 608 4.20 15.12 3.44
N SER A 609 3.52 16.00 2.72
CA SER A 609 2.89 15.70 1.44
C SER A 609 3.34 16.62 0.31
N GLN A 610 3.60 15.99 -0.84
CA GLN A 610 3.82 16.61 -2.15
C GLN A 610 2.67 16.31 -3.11
N TYR A 611 1.64 15.59 -2.67
CA TYR A 611 0.45 15.34 -3.46
C TYR A 611 -0.14 16.65 -3.98
N CYS A 612 -0.18 16.80 -5.31
CA CYS A 612 -0.72 18.00 -5.94
C CYS A 612 -2.24 17.90 -6.04
N ILE A 613 -2.93 18.94 -5.56
CA ILE A 613 -4.35 19.11 -5.83
C ILE A 613 -4.46 20.00 -7.06
N ILE A 614 -4.97 19.43 -8.15
CA ILE A 614 -5.31 20.20 -9.33
C ILE A 614 -6.78 20.58 -9.20
N TYR A 615 -7.02 21.76 -8.63
CA TYR A 615 -8.28 22.48 -8.72
C TYR A 615 -8.11 23.54 -9.82
N ASP A 616 -8.93 23.53 -10.86
CA ASP A 616 -8.85 24.52 -11.96
C ASP A 616 -10.00 25.51 -11.79
N THR A 617 -9.79 26.84 -11.81
CA THR A 617 -9.65 27.63 -13.05
C THR A 617 -8.58 28.74 -13.03
N GLN A 618 -7.84 28.93 -11.93
CA GLN A 618 -6.81 29.99 -11.87
C GLN A 618 -5.64 29.60 -10.94
N SER A 619 -4.44 29.54 -11.52
CA SER A 619 -3.11 29.59 -10.88
C SER A 619 -2.62 28.36 -10.10
N SER A 620 -1.47 27.85 -10.58
CA SER A 620 -0.46 26.96 -9.98
C SER A 620 -0.92 25.71 -9.21
N ALA A 621 -0.38 24.55 -9.61
CA ALA A 621 -0.49 23.32 -8.83
C ALA A 621 0.01 23.57 -7.40
N ARG A 622 -0.90 23.51 -6.41
CA ARG A 622 -0.56 23.58 -4.98
C ARG A 622 -0.58 22.19 -4.39
N THR A 623 0.36 21.91 -3.50
CA THR A 623 0.30 20.66 -2.73
C THR A 623 -0.84 20.73 -1.71
N VAL A 624 -1.36 19.56 -1.30
CA VAL A 624 -2.34 19.47 -0.20
C VAL A 624 -1.78 20.15 1.06
N GLU A 625 -0.49 19.97 1.33
CA GLU A 625 0.17 20.53 2.51
C GLU A 625 0.18 22.06 2.44
N ASP A 626 0.60 22.66 1.32
CA ASP A 626 0.63 24.12 1.16
C ASP A 626 -0.78 24.73 1.23
N LEU A 627 -1.77 24.07 0.60
CA LEU A 627 -3.16 24.49 0.69
C LEU A 627 -3.62 24.52 2.15
N LEU A 628 -3.44 23.42 2.88
CA LEU A 628 -3.91 23.32 4.27
C LEU A 628 -3.14 24.26 5.19
N LEU A 629 -1.83 24.44 5.01
CA LEU A 629 -1.04 25.40 5.77
C LEU A 629 -1.51 26.83 5.52
N SER A 630 -1.76 27.21 4.26
CA SER A 630 -2.23 28.56 3.94
C SER A 630 -3.58 28.86 4.58
N VAL A 631 -4.56 27.97 4.43
CA VAL A 631 -5.93 28.23 4.90
C VAL A 631 -6.06 28.10 6.42
N GLU A 632 -5.35 27.17 7.07
CA GLU A 632 -5.44 26.95 8.52
C GLU A 632 -4.57 27.91 9.34
N ASN A 633 -3.57 28.55 8.73
CA ASN A 633 -2.76 29.59 9.38
C ASN A 633 -3.40 30.98 9.25
N LEU A 634 -4.11 31.27 8.16
CA LEU A 634 -4.90 32.52 8.03
C LEU A 634 -5.97 32.66 9.12
N SER A 635 -6.45 31.55 9.70
CA SER A 635 -7.38 31.59 10.85
C SER A 635 -6.79 32.17 12.15
N LEU A 636 -5.49 32.50 12.18
CA LEU A 636 -4.85 33.19 13.31
C LEU A 636 -4.89 34.72 13.18
N ASP A 637 -4.94 35.26 11.97
CA ASP A 637 -4.87 36.71 11.73
C ASP A 637 -6.26 37.39 11.71
N ASP A 638 -7.34 36.63 11.56
CA ASP A 638 -8.73 37.13 11.64
C ASP A 638 -9.35 37.05 13.06
N MET A 639 -8.54 36.82 14.11
CA MET A 639 -8.96 36.92 15.52
C MET A 639 -8.04 37.81 16.39
N GLN A 640 -7.41 38.81 15.79
CA GLN A 640 -6.91 40.00 16.50
C GLN A 640 -7.70 41.22 16.05
#